data_AF-A0A941CIU9-F1
#
_entry.id   AF-A0A941CIU9-F1
#
_cell.length_a   1.000
_cell.length_b   1.000
_cell.length_c   1.000
_cell.angle_alpha   90.00
_cell.angle_beta   90.00
_cell.angle_gamma   90.00
#
_symmetry.space_group_name_H-M   'P 1'
#
loop_
_entity.id
_entity.type
_entity.pdbx_description
1 polymer ?
#
loop_
_entity_poly.entity_id
_entity_poly.type
_entity_poly.pdbx_seq_one_letter_code
_entity_poly.pdbx_strand_id
1 'polypeptide(L)'
;MKLNQYLFLLLFVCMSNGIAQTKDNDPIHVGFLGAGLEKEEAMAVRRFLSEREQFRTTYIKDDIIREKEIKNEDYTHLWIHQMEKNHGVYNDKATGDKIKTFVKNGGHLILSMEAVRLLNEWGIEKNAYQIENDTVTDDGFGRPLGFHGFKSHPIFDGMHGGSYPWKSKEDHIVRKVGFFGNQLPDTTIAKVLGVEWTYITFHEDNKLVMEYRLGKGSIIAVGAFTYFAKENYNRAQLNKFYENILEYTAGNIKEVKANNWDYSPQKVVGFTKGLPTIDAPVATEWSLPQASIALKKEKASDDVVILTGRRMMAVGKQKGGLDEIWTNPFMSFRDVITGVKLKGQKSIVWLNDLTPSITSSPELLVREYELGPGSLKEIVTVSPDNPVAVIHYEWESSEIEKIVLTYTSNFRYMWPYSERVASTIRYTWSPEMNAAVATAQSNTLVSIMGFSNSPENSVMGQYDGFVFKDNGASGIKTENKQVSGFFSFDAQKMNGKLSAYLTADEQGLDKAGDMYAESIKDFEFLYKKASQYYNNLLKSSLMLTTPDKKFNEGYRWALLHSDQFFQETPSIGTTMVAGLGTTERGWDGGQKISGRPGYSWYFGRDGQWCAFAVNAYGGHEQVKKMLKVFAKYQSLNGKIYHELTTSGAVHYDASDATPLYVVLAAHYLKYSGDVAFIKEIWPSIKRAMDFCYSTDTDGDGLIEITDVGHGWIEGGALFGTHTEVYLAGCWAAALDAASYMASTVEEPGLASSYASDAKEVKRSIDDDFWDSEKEYFYVGKMKDGSFMEEESVLSGVPIYLDAVTDSDKAMKTAKSFASNFYSTDWGVRILPENSKKFHPGSYHSGMVWPLFGGWASLAEYKTGNYASAYNHIMSNLLIYEDWNLGGVEETLNGSEYKPAGVCSQQGWSETMVLQPIYEGMLGLSPDALNHSVSLEPNFPWNWNKVKVENIKFGDHNINFRLDKTDKSTTYHFWSTGGSRATLNFSTSLPLGTIIEKVTIDGKQTEYTTEKGAESIKVKFSPIAIADAVEVNIVHKKGIGALPIINDPKPGDKNVGAKLIGQNLSDKTFVVEVEGIPGHTYQFKVMSNMKIKKITNAVVLSKERNEYMLEFSIPDSSKKYERQQILFNLK
;
A
#
# COMPACT_ATOMS: atom_id res chain seq x y z
N MET A 1 -30.68 48.47 23.18
CA MET A 1 -31.46 47.24 23.42
C MET A 1 -31.30 46.27 22.24
N LYS A 2 -30.09 45.72 22.04
CA LYS A 2 -29.75 44.68 21.03
C LYS A 2 -28.28 44.20 21.20
N LEU A 3 -27.77 44.25 22.43
CA LEU A 3 -26.41 43.79 22.79
C LEU A 3 -26.45 42.68 23.87
N ASN A 4 -27.55 42.56 24.62
CA ASN A 4 -27.73 41.54 25.66
C ASN A 4 -28.30 40.20 25.18
N GLN A 5 -28.70 40.07 23.89
CA GLN A 5 -29.20 38.80 23.35
C GLN A 5 -28.10 37.94 22.69
N TYR A 6 -26.99 38.55 22.23
CA TYR A 6 -25.86 37.79 21.68
C TYR A 6 -24.90 37.26 22.77
N LEU A 7 -24.80 37.95 23.91
CA LEU A 7 -24.02 37.44 25.03
C LEU A 7 -24.65 36.19 25.69
N PHE A 8 -25.98 36.06 25.65
CA PHE A 8 -26.68 34.88 26.16
C PHE A 8 -26.58 33.67 25.24
N LEU A 9 -26.35 33.85 23.92
CA LEU A 9 -26.12 32.74 22.99
C LEU A 9 -24.67 32.25 23.02
N LEU A 10 -23.69 33.15 23.21
CA LEU A 10 -22.28 32.77 23.36
C LEU A 10 -21.97 32.09 24.70
N LEU A 11 -22.68 32.43 25.78
CA LEU A 11 -22.59 31.71 27.05
C LEU A 11 -23.24 30.32 27.03
N PHE A 12 -24.15 30.05 26.08
CA PHE A 12 -24.74 28.71 25.93
C PHE A 12 -23.90 27.78 25.02
N VAL A 13 -23.13 28.34 24.09
CA VAL A 13 -22.21 27.57 23.21
C VAL A 13 -20.84 27.35 23.87
N CYS A 14 -20.42 28.21 24.81
CA CYS A 14 -19.21 27.99 25.61
C CYS A 14 -19.43 27.20 26.92
N MET A 15 -20.66 26.79 27.23
CA MET A 15 -20.96 25.85 28.34
C MET A 15 -21.56 24.51 27.88
N SER A 16 -21.60 24.22 26.57
CA SER A 16 -21.98 22.90 26.04
C SER A 16 -20.81 21.95 25.80
N ASN A 17 -19.56 22.37 26.09
CA ASN A 17 -18.47 21.47 26.45
C ASN A 17 -18.40 21.28 27.97
N GLY A 18 -19.56 21.30 28.63
CA GLY A 18 -19.72 20.61 29.90
C GLY A 18 -19.39 19.15 29.63
N ILE A 19 -18.38 18.65 30.36
CA ILE A 19 -18.24 17.26 30.77
C ILE A 19 -19.59 16.60 30.57
N ALA A 20 -19.70 15.71 29.59
CA ALA A 20 -20.80 14.78 29.59
C ALA A 20 -20.70 14.14 30.97
N GLN A 21 -21.59 14.55 31.89
CA GLN A 21 -21.87 13.77 33.07
C GLN A 21 -22.25 12.43 32.47
N THR A 22 -21.28 11.53 32.45
CA THR A 22 -21.51 10.10 32.35
C THR A 22 -22.67 9.89 33.29
N LYS A 23 -23.81 9.42 32.76
CA LYS A 23 -24.77 8.75 33.64
C LYS A 23 -23.90 7.85 34.51
N ASP A 24 -23.93 8.04 35.82
CA ASP A 24 -23.34 7.12 36.77
C ASP A 24 -23.96 5.75 36.45
N ASN A 25 -23.32 5.01 35.56
CA ASN A 25 -23.55 3.59 35.44
C ASN A 25 -22.98 3.06 36.74
N ASP A 26 -23.81 2.38 37.53
CA ASP A 26 -23.33 1.69 38.71
C ASP A 26 -22.08 0.88 38.33
N PRO A 27 -20.97 1.00 39.08
CA PRO A 27 -19.71 0.37 38.73
C PRO A 27 -19.91 -1.14 38.58
N ILE A 28 -19.23 -1.75 37.62
CA ILE A 28 -19.33 -3.18 37.37
C ILE A 28 -18.77 -3.89 38.61
N HIS A 29 -19.65 -4.53 39.39
CA HIS A 29 -19.24 -5.24 40.60
C HIS A 29 -18.75 -6.65 40.26
N VAL A 30 -17.42 -6.81 40.25
CA VAL A 30 -16.70 -8.04 39.90
C VAL A 30 -16.33 -8.82 41.17
N GLY A 31 -16.90 -10.02 41.31
CA GLY A 31 -16.46 -11.03 42.28
C GLY A 31 -15.34 -11.90 41.69
N PHE A 32 -14.10 -11.73 42.15
CA PHE A 32 -12.95 -12.51 41.67
C PHE A 32 -12.70 -13.76 42.51
N LEU A 33 -12.60 -14.92 41.85
CA LEU A 33 -12.40 -16.25 42.41
C LEU A 33 -11.08 -16.84 41.91
N GLY A 34 -10.03 -16.70 42.72
CA GLY A 34 -8.65 -17.07 42.36
C GLY A 34 -7.95 -18.01 43.34
N ALA A 35 -8.70 -18.82 44.11
CA ALA A 35 -8.11 -19.77 45.07
C ALA A 35 -7.16 -20.76 44.37
N GLY A 36 -6.00 -21.01 45.00
CA GLY A 36 -4.96 -21.89 44.47
C GLY A 36 -4.06 -21.27 43.39
N LEU A 37 -4.32 -20.04 42.93
CA LEU A 37 -3.40 -19.34 42.02
C LEU A 37 -2.05 -19.06 42.70
N GLU A 38 -0.98 -19.06 41.91
CA GLU A 38 0.31 -18.51 42.35
C GLU A 38 0.13 -17.04 42.77
N LYS A 39 0.87 -16.61 43.78
CA LYS A 39 0.66 -15.33 44.46
C LYS A 39 0.81 -14.17 43.47
N GLU A 40 1.82 -14.25 42.62
CA GLU A 40 2.17 -13.27 41.61
C GLU A 40 1.03 -13.10 40.60
N GLU A 41 0.52 -14.20 40.04
CA GLU A 41 -0.60 -14.19 39.09
C GLU A 41 -1.87 -13.63 39.72
N ALA A 42 -2.21 -14.09 40.93
CA ALA A 42 -3.35 -13.57 41.65
C ALA A 42 -3.24 -12.04 41.83
N MET A 43 -2.10 -11.56 42.35
CA MET A 43 -1.85 -10.13 42.56
C MET A 43 -1.91 -9.31 41.26
N ALA A 44 -1.40 -9.86 40.15
CA ALA A 44 -1.43 -9.17 38.87
C ALA A 44 -2.87 -8.97 38.35
N VAL A 45 -3.74 -9.99 38.48
CA VAL A 45 -5.17 -9.85 38.17
C VAL A 45 -5.84 -8.85 39.12
N ARG A 46 -5.50 -8.88 40.42
CA ARG A 46 -6.03 -7.91 41.41
C ARG A 46 -5.70 -6.48 41.01
N ARG A 47 -4.47 -6.26 40.60
CA ARG A 47 -3.98 -4.96 40.14
C ARG A 47 -4.76 -4.49 38.92
N PHE A 48 -4.91 -5.34 37.89
CA PHE A 48 -5.72 -5.03 36.72
C PHE A 48 -7.14 -4.55 37.07
N LEU A 49 -7.82 -5.25 37.98
CA LEU A 49 -9.19 -4.90 38.38
C LEU A 49 -9.27 -3.64 39.25
N SER A 50 -8.31 -3.43 40.15
CA SER A 50 -8.34 -2.32 41.12
C SER A 50 -7.82 -0.98 40.58
N GLU A 51 -7.02 -0.99 39.51
CA GLU A 51 -6.52 0.23 38.85
C GLU A 51 -7.57 0.93 37.95
N ARG A 52 -8.81 0.41 37.90
CA ARG A 52 -9.88 0.89 37.02
C ARG A 52 -11.10 1.35 37.81
N GLU A 53 -11.46 2.62 37.69
CA GLU A 53 -12.54 3.24 38.45
C GLU A 53 -13.93 2.67 38.11
N GLN A 54 -14.11 2.17 36.88
CA GLN A 54 -15.35 1.56 36.43
C GLN A 54 -15.67 0.20 37.09
N PHE A 55 -14.70 -0.40 37.80
CA PHE A 55 -14.85 -1.72 38.41
C PHE A 55 -14.84 -1.64 39.94
N ARG A 56 -15.87 -2.20 40.57
CA ARG A 56 -15.87 -2.49 42.01
C ARG A 56 -15.49 -3.94 42.22
N THR A 57 -14.33 -4.21 42.80
CA THR A 57 -13.85 -5.60 42.95
C THR A 57 -14.00 -6.14 44.36
N THR A 58 -14.54 -7.35 44.48
CA THR A 58 -14.53 -8.14 45.72
C THR A 58 -13.80 -9.46 45.48
N TYR A 59 -12.88 -9.80 46.38
CA TYR A 59 -12.23 -11.10 46.38
C TYR A 59 -13.04 -12.10 47.19
N ILE A 60 -13.59 -13.12 46.51
CA ILE A 60 -14.41 -14.14 47.14
C ILE A 60 -13.48 -15.27 47.61
N LYS A 61 -13.48 -15.54 48.92
CA LYS A 61 -12.74 -16.67 49.51
C LYS A 61 -13.43 -17.99 49.17
N ASP A 62 -12.67 -19.09 49.09
CA ASP A 62 -13.19 -20.42 48.72
C ASP A 62 -14.31 -20.88 49.69
N ASP A 63 -14.11 -20.70 50.99
CA ASP A 63 -15.13 -21.08 51.98
C ASP A 63 -16.45 -20.30 51.77
N ILE A 64 -16.38 -19.05 51.30
CA ILE A 64 -17.56 -18.21 51.06
C ILE A 64 -18.37 -18.75 49.87
N ILE A 65 -17.72 -19.15 48.77
CA ILE A 65 -18.43 -19.71 47.61
C ILE A 65 -19.06 -21.08 47.94
N ARG A 66 -18.43 -21.85 48.82
CA ARG A 66 -18.95 -23.15 49.30
C ARG A 66 -20.10 -23.01 50.29
N GLU A 67 -20.08 -22.00 51.17
CA GLU A 67 -21.07 -21.87 52.27
C GLU A 67 -22.25 -20.94 51.97
N LYS A 68 -22.06 -19.87 51.18
CA LYS A 68 -23.09 -18.84 50.95
C LYS A 68 -23.70 -18.93 49.55
N GLU A 69 -24.90 -18.36 49.38
CA GLU A 69 -25.46 -18.09 48.06
C GLU A 69 -24.78 -16.87 47.43
N ILE A 70 -24.67 -16.86 46.10
CA ILE A 70 -24.15 -15.73 45.34
C ILE A 70 -25.31 -15.06 44.62
N LYS A 71 -25.53 -13.77 44.91
CA LYS A 71 -26.68 -13.01 44.41
C LYS A 71 -26.25 -11.95 43.41
N ASN A 72 -27.13 -11.66 42.45
CA ASN A 72 -26.91 -10.60 41.46
C ASN A 72 -26.95 -9.19 42.07
N GLU A 73 -27.46 -9.07 43.30
CA GLU A 73 -27.44 -7.85 44.12
C GLU A 73 -26.02 -7.52 44.60
N ASP A 74 -25.23 -8.56 44.89
CA ASP A 74 -23.88 -8.44 45.47
C ASP A 74 -22.80 -8.38 44.41
N TYR A 75 -23.03 -8.97 43.23
CA TYR A 75 -22.09 -9.00 42.12
C TYR A 75 -22.85 -8.95 40.79
N THR A 76 -22.43 -8.11 39.87
CA THR A 76 -22.93 -8.17 38.49
C THR A 76 -22.17 -9.21 37.68
N HIS A 77 -20.87 -9.38 37.98
CA HIS A 77 -19.98 -10.32 37.30
C HIS A 77 -19.23 -11.20 38.30
N LEU A 78 -18.99 -12.45 37.91
CA LEU A 78 -18.03 -13.33 38.55
C LEU A 78 -16.91 -13.63 37.56
N TRP A 79 -15.67 -13.63 38.03
CA TRP A 79 -14.52 -14.04 37.22
C TRP A 79 -13.73 -15.14 37.93
N ILE A 80 -13.65 -16.30 37.29
CA ILE A 80 -12.82 -17.43 37.71
C ILE A 80 -11.62 -17.53 36.79
N HIS A 81 -10.44 -17.48 37.39
CA HIS A 81 -9.15 -17.65 36.70
C HIS A 81 -8.40 -18.83 37.32
N GLN A 82 -8.04 -19.82 36.49
CA GLN A 82 -7.31 -21.01 36.91
C GLN A 82 -6.19 -21.32 35.93
N MET A 83 -5.01 -21.59 36.45
CA MET A 83 -3.86 -22.12 35.73
C MET A 83 -3.79 -23.65 35.91
N GLU A 84 -2.85 -24.31 35.22
CA GLU A 84 -2.70 -25.77 35.26
C GLU A 84 -2.67 -26.35 36.68
N LYS A 85 -1.96 -25.69 37.61
CA LYS A 85 -1.79 -26.17 38.99
C LYS A 85 -3.06 -26.12 39.84
N ASN A 86 -4.03 -25.25 39.54
CA ASN A 86 -5.23 -25.05 40.37
C ASN A 86 -6.56 -25.32 39.64
N HIS A 87 -6.53 -25.99 38.50
CA HIS A 87 -7.74 -26.30 37.71
C HIS A 87 -8.82 -27.08 38.50
N GLY A 88 -8.44 -27.89 39.50
CA GLY A 88 -9.36 -28.72 40.27
C GLY A 88 -10.15 -28.01 41.38
N VAL A 89 -9.94 -26.71 41.65
CA VAL A 89 -10.45 -26.06 42.88
C VAL A 89 -11.98 -25.93 42.93
N TYR A 90 -12.63 -25.61 41.81
CA TYR A 90 -14.07 -25.30 41.74
C TYR A 90 -14.90 -26.34 40.96
N ASN A 91 -14.37 -27.54 40.73
CA ASN A 91 -15.02 -28.57 39.90
C ASN A 91 -16.23 -29.26 40.58
N ASP A 92 -16.46 -29.01 41.87
CA ASP A 92 -17.53 -29.65 42.60
C ASP A 92 -18.93 -29.18 42.14
N LYS A 93 -19.89 -30.10 42.22
CA LYS A 93 -21.26 -29.88 41.74
C LYS A 93 -21.99 -28.76 42.50
N ALA A 94 -21.74 -28.60 43.80
CA ALA A 94 -22.45 -27.62 44.61
C ALA A 94 -22.07 -26.19 44.22
N THR A 95 -20.77 -25.95 44.02
CA THR A 95 -20.26 -24.69 43.47
C THR A 95 -20.86 -24.43 42.08
N GLY A 96 -20.85 -25.43 41.20
CA GLY A 96 -21.44 -25.31 39.87
C GLY A 96 -22.94 -24.97 39.87
N ASP A 97 -23.74 -25.57 40.74
CA ASP A 97 -25.18 -25.30 40.84
C ASP A 97 -25.47 -23.86 41.30
N LYS A 98 -24.67 -23.31 42.23
CA LYS A 98 -24.76 -21.90 42.64
C LYS A 98 -24.39 -20.94 41.51
N ILE A 99 -23.27 -21.18 40.84
CA ILE A 99 -22.81 -20.34 39.71
C ILE A 99 -23.83 -20.39 38.56
N LYS A 100 -24.36 -21.57 38.21
CA LYS A 100 -25.45 -21.69 37.22
C LYS A 100 -26.67 -20.88 37.61
N THR A 101 -27.03 -20.86 38.90
CA THR A 101 -28.18 -20.11 39.40
C THR A 101 -27.95 -18.60 39.27
N PHE A 102 -26.77 -18.13 39.68
CA PHE A 102 -26.34 -16.74 39.51
C PHE A 102 -26.43 -16.26 38.05
N VAL A 103 -25.91 -17.06 37.11
CA VAL A 103 -25.95 -16.73 35.67
C VAL A 103 -27.38 -16.76 35.14
N LYS A 104 -28.17 -17.80 35.48
CA LYS A 104 -29.58 -17.91 35.05
C LYS A 104 -30.41 -16.69 35.46
N ASN A 105 -30.11 -16.11 36.62
CA ASN A 105 -30.81 -14.96 37.18
C ASN A 105 -30.38 -13.61 36.57
N GLY A 106 -29.36 -13.58 35.70
CA GLY A 106 -28.92 -12.39 34.97
C GLY A 106 -27.48 -11.99 35.22
N GLY A 107 -26.74 -12.73 36.05
CA GLY A 107 -25.33 -12.47 36.30
C GLY A 107 -24.44 -12.92 35.16
N HIS A 108 -23.26 -12.32 35.06
CA HIS A 108 -22.30 -12.65 34.01
C HIS A 108 -21.10 -13.41 34.58
N LEU A 109 -20.63 -14.43 33.88
CA LEU A 109 -19.48 -15.22 34.30
C LEU A 109 -18.36 -15.11 33.28
N ILE A 110 -17.14 -14.89 33.76
CA ILE A 110 -15.92 -14.94 32.96
C ILE A 110 -15.10 -16.13 33.45
N LEU A 111 -14.72 -17.00 32.52
CA LEU A 111 -13.83 -18.13 32.74
C LEU A 111 -12.59 -17.93 31.90
N SER A 112 -11.40 -18.09 32.49
CA SER A 112 -10.14 -17.89 31.79
C SER A 112 -9.14 -18.99 32.09
N MET A 113 -8.34 -19.34 31.07
CA MET A 113 -7.37 -20.43 31.09
C MET A 113 -8.05 -21.77 31.42
N GLU A 114 -7.57 -22.53 32.40
CA GLU A 114 -8.13 -23.85 32.74
C GLU A 114 -9.58 -23.79 33.25
N ALA A 115 -10.04 -22.63 33.71
CA ALA A 115 -11.37 -22.46 34.27
C ALA A 115 -12.48 -22.73 33.24
N VAL A 116 -12.20 -22.69 31.92
CA VAL A 116 -13.21 -23.00 30.90
C VAL A 116 -13.73 -24.44 31.00
N ARG A 117 -12.91 -25.36 31.53
CA ARG A 117 -13.27 -26.79 31.70
C ARG A 117 -14.38 -27.00 32.73
N LEU A 118 -14.57 -26.05 33.64
CA LEU A 118 -15.67 -26.07 34.61
C LEU A 118 -17.05 -26.14 33.92
N LEU A 119 -17.16 -25.68 32.68
CA LEU A 119 -18.38 -25.83 31.90
C LEU A 119 -18.76 -27.29 31.64
N ASN A 120 -17.78 -28.19 31.41
CA ASN A 120 -18.03 -29.62 31.33
C ASN A 120 -18.35 -30.21 32.72
N GLU A 121 -17.58 -29.85 33.75
CA GLU A 121 -17.77 -30.36 35.12
C GLU A 121 -19.15 -30.01 35.69
N TRP A 122 -19.69 -28.84 35.33
CA TRP A 122 -21.00 -28.37 35.78
C TRP A 122 -22.16 -28.79 34.86
N GLY A 123 -21.86 -29.51 33.77
CA GLY A 123 -22.83 -29.98 32.78
C GLY A 123 -23.48 -28.87 31.96
N ILE A 124 -22.80 -27.74 31.77
CA ILE A 124 -23.26 -26.66 30.89
C ILE A 124 -22.89 -26.97 29.45
N GLU A 125 -21.63 -27.33 29.20
CA GLU A 125 -21.11 -27.75 27.90
C GLU A 125 -21.03 -29.28 27.84
N LYS A 126 -21.62 -29.87 26.79
CA LYS A 126 -21.69 -31.32 26.61
C LYS A 126 -20.47 -31.87 25.87
N ASN A 127 -19.90 -31.08 24.97
CA ASN A 127 -18.74 -31.47 24.18
C ASN A 127 -17.47 -31.22 25.01
N ALA A 128 -16.59 -32.22 25.10
CA ALA A 128 -15.41 -32.13 25.94
C ALA A 128 -14.43 -31.07 25.42
N TYR A 129 -13.99 -30.17 26.31
CA TYR A 129 -12.85 -29.30 26.03
C TYR A 129 -11.59 -30.14 25.83
N GLN A 130 -10.78 -29.74 24.86
CA GLN A 130 -9.49 -30.33 24.56
C GLN A 130 -8.36 -29.44 25.07
N ILE A 131 -7.17 -30.03 25.21
CA ILE A 131 -5.97 -29.31 25.61
C ILE A 131 -4.89 -29.55 24.56
N GLU A 132 -4.33 -28.47 24.03
CA GLU A 132 -3.13 -28.49 23.21
C GLU A 132 -2.03 -27.66 23.85
N ASN A 133 -0.78 -27.99 23.58
CA ASN A 133 0.38 -27.19 23.96
C ASN A 133 1.08 -26.70 22.70
N ASP A 134 1.56 -25.47 22.72
CA ASP A 134 2.42 -24.89 21.70
C ASP A 134 3.69 -24.35 22.39
N THR A 135 4.82 -24.36 21.69
CA THR A 135 6.07 -23.77 22.19
C THR A 135 6.19 -22.38 21.60
N VAL A 136 6.24 -21.37 22.45
CA VAL A 136 6.60 -20.02 22.03
C VAL A 136 8.11 -19.96 22.02
N THR A 137 8.68 -19.95 20.81
CA THR A 137 10.09 -19.65 20.56
C THR A 137 10.19 -18.27 19.95
N ASP A 138 11.05 -17.43 20.50
CA ASP A 138 11.39 -16.11 20.00
C ASP A 138 12.68 -16.17 19.19
N ASP A 139 12.55 -16.15 17.86
CA ASP A 139 13.68 -16.05 16.92
C ASP A 139 14.11 -14.59 16.65
N GLY A 140 13.73 -13.63 17.52
CA GLY A 140 14.21 -12.24 17.51
C GLY A 140 13.14 -11.16 17.30
N PHE A 141 11.85 -11.51 17.27
CA PHE A 141 10.74 -10.57 17.03
C PHE A 141 9.57 -10.71 18.02
N GLY A 142 9.59 -11.75 18.87
CA GLY A 142 8.51 -12.24 19.70
C GLY A 142 7.33 -12.76 18.88
N ARG A 143 6.90 -14.01 19.07
CA ARG A 143 5.70 -14.55 18.39
C ARG A 143 4.42 -14.05 19.07
N PRO A 144 3.65 -13.10 18.50
CA PRO A 144 2.41 -12.65 19.11
C PRO A 144 1.33 -13.72 18.96
N LEU A 145 0.66 -14.03 20.07
CA LEU A 145 -0.41 -15.02 20.17
C LEU A 145 -1.69 -14.37 20.68
N GLY A 146 -2.81 -14.70 20.04
CA GLY A 146 -4.04 -14.04 20.37
C GLY A 146 -5.28 -14.61 19.72
N PHE A 147 -6.27 -13.74 19.58
CA PHE A 147 -7.61 -14.08 19.13
C PHE A 147 -8.08 -13.11 18.06
N HIS A 148 -8.81 -13.60 17.07
CA HIS A 148 -9.49 -12.74 16.11
C HIS A 148 -10.96 -13.12 15.97
N GLY A 149 -11.84 -12.12 15.99
CA GLY A 149 -13.26 -12.29 15.73
C GLY A 149 -13.58 -12.37 14.23
N PHE A 150 -14.77 -12.81 13.87
CA PHE A 150 -15.18 -12.73 12.46
C PHE A 150 -15.55 -11.28 12.13
N LYS A 151 -14.69 -10.55 11.42
CA LYS A 151 -14.77 -9.11 11.13
C LYS A 151 -14.71 -8.20 12.37
N SER A 152 -15.73 -8.24 13.23
CA SER A 152 -15.81 -7.39 14.42
C SER A 152 -16.65 -8.03 15.52
N HIS A 153 -16.26 -7.76 16.77
CA HIS A 153 -17.03 -8.13 17.96
C HIS A 153 -16.71 -7.13 19.09
N PRO A 154 -17.67 -6.75 19.96
CA PRO A 154 -17.45 -5.79 21.06
C PRO A 154 -16.26 -6.09 21.97
N ILE A 155 -15.93 -7.37 22.20
CA ILE A 155 -14.76 -7.75 23.03
C ILE A 155 -13.42 -7.29 22.41
N PHE A 156 -13.41 -6.97 21.11
CA PHE A 156 -12.24 -6.48 20.38
C PHE A 156 -12.32 -4.97 20.05
N ASP A 157 -13.22 -4.23 20.72
CA ASP A 157 -13.37 -2.80 20.49
C ASP A 157 -12.07 -2.02 20.76
N GLY A 158 -11.74 -1.07 19.88
CA GLY A 158 -10.45 -0.36 19.89
C GLY A 158 -9.21 -1.20 19.56
N MET A 159 -9.39 -2.47 19.16
CA MET A 159 -8.30 -3.39 18.77
C MET A 159 -8.52 -3.97 17.37
N HIS A 160 -9.39 -3.34 16.58
CA HIS A 160 -9.55 -3.60 15.14
C HIS A 160 -9.96 -5.04 14.79
N GLY A 161 -10.82 -5.67 15.61
CA GLY A 161 -11.42 -6.97 15.32
C GLY A 161 -10.69 -8.18 15.91
N GLY A 162 -9.48 -7.99 16.45
CA GLY A 162 -8.72 -9.02 17.16
C GLY A 162 -7.91 -8.44 18.32
N SER A 163 -7.16 -9.29 19.02
CA SER A 163 -6.21 -8.85 20.04
C SER A 163 -5.08 -9.86 20.15
N TYR A 164 -3.87 -9.35 20.35
CA TYR A 164 -2.70 -10.13 20.76
C TYR A 164 -2.45 -9.95 22.26
N PRO A 165 -3.22 -10.59 23.16
CA PRO A 165 -3.02 -10.47 24.59
C PRO A 165 -1.67 -11.03 25.06
N TRP A 166 -0.95 -11.79 24.23
CA TRP A 166 0.30 -12.43 24.62
C TRP A 166 1.41 -12.24 23.59
N LYS A 167 2.48 -11.54 23.98
CA LYS A 167 3.77 -11.50 23.28
C LYS A 167 4.87 -11.60 24.35
N SER A 168 5.38 -12.81 24.54
CA SER A 168 6.34 -13.13 25.61
C SER A 168 7.70 -12.48 25.37
N LYS A 169 8.43 -12.20 26.45
CA LYS A 169 9.87 -11.86 26.39
C LYS A 169 10.80 -13.07 26.53
N GLU A 170 10.23 -14.20 26.97
CA GLU A 170 10.96 -15.44 27.18
C GLU A 170 10.19 -16.62 26.60
N ASP A 171 10.92 -17.57 26.02
CA ASP A 171 10.38 -18.81 25.52
C ASP A 171 9.69 -19.62 26.62
N HIS A 172 8.49 -20.12 26.34
CA HIS A 172 7.82 -21.06 27.22
C HIS A 172 6.71 -21.83 26.49
N ILE A 173 6.27 -22.91 27.14
CA ILE A 173 5.13 -23.70 26.68
C ILE A 173 3.84 -22.95 27.01
N VAL A 174 3.05 -22.64 25.98
CA VAL A 174 1.69 -22.12 26.15
C VAL A 174 0.70 -23.26 26.07
N ARG A 175 -0.27 -23.25 26.98
CA ARG A 175 -1.35 -24.22 27.05
C ARG A 175 -2.64 -23.60 26.52
N LYS A 176 -3.31 -24.30 25.62
CA LYS A 176 -4.54 -23.86 24.94
C LYS A 176 -5.67 -24.82 25.29
N VAL A 177 -6.77 -24.30 25.83
CA VAL A 177 -7.94 -25.11 26.21
C VAL A 177 -9.15 -24.69 25.39
N GLY A 178 -9.62 -25.53 24.48
CA GLY A 178 -10.65 -25.15 23.53
C GLY A 178 -11.20 -26.30 22.71
N PHE A 179 -11.71 -25.97 21.52
CA PHE A 179 -12.14 -26.96 20.53
C PHE A 179 -11.23 -26.86 19.30
N PHE A 180 -10.63 -27.97 18.89
CA PHE A 180 -9.65 -28.02 17.81
C PHE A 180 -10.14 -28.88 16.64
N GLY A 181 -9.59 -28.62 15.44
CA GLY A 181 -9.98 -29.34 14.22
C GLY A 181 -11.48 -29.25 13.94
N ASN A 182 -12.13 -30.38 13.69
CA ASN A 182 -13.57 -30.44 13.40
C ASN A 182 -14.47 -30.42 14.65
N GLN A 183 -13.91 -30.35 15.87
CA GLN A 183 -14.74 -30.27 17.08
C GLN A 183 -15.35 -28.88 17.24
N LEU A 184 -16.57 -28.83 17.77
CA LEU A 184 -17.33 -27.62 18.02
C LEU A 184 -17.91 -27.66 19.44
N PRO A 185 -18.11 -26.49 20.09
CA PRO A 185 -18.93 -26.41 21.31
C PRO A 185 -20.38 -26.83 21.03
N ASP A 186 -21.21 -26.97 22.06
CA ASP A 186 -22.65 -27.12 21.89
C ASP A 186 -23.25 -25.84 21.28
N THR A 187 -23.31 -25.80 19.95
CA THR A 187 -23.76 -24.65 19.15
C THR A 187 -25.22 -24.27 19.40
N THR A 188 -25.99 -25.06 20.16
CA THR A 188 -27.35 -24.70 20.58
C THR A 188 -27.38 -23.65 21.68
N ILE A 189 -26.28 -23.53 22.45
CA ILE A 189 -26.16 -22.59 23.58
C ILE A 189 -24.89 -21.74 23.53
N ALA A 190 -23.93 -22.09 22.67
CA ALA A 190 -22.62 -21.46 22.55
C ALA A 190 -22.39 -20.81 21.19
N LYS A 191 -21.64 -19.70 21.18
CA LYS A 191 -21.10 -19.04 19.98
C LYS A 191 -19.59 -18.94 20.06
N VAL A 192 -18.91 -19.08 18.93
CA VAL A 192 -17.46 -18.88 18.83
C VAL A 192 -17.20 -17.40 18.52
N LEU A 193 -16.68 -16.68 19.52
CA LEU A 193 -16.38 -15.26 19.41
C LEU A 193 -15.00 -15.02 18.78
N GLY A 194 -14.04 -15.91 19.03
CA GLY A 194 -12.66 -15.75 18.61
C GLY A 194 -11.93 -17.07 18.38
N VAL A 195 -11.17 -17.10 17.29
CA VAL A 195 -10.26 -18.21 16.92
C VAL A 195 -8.82 -17.80 17.20
N GLU A 196 -7.92 -18.77 17.31
CA GLU A 196 -6.49 -18.50 17.48
C GLU A 196 -5.94 -17.67 16.32
N TRP A 197 -5.19 -16.63 16.66
CA TRP A 197 -4.50 -15.76 15.73
C TRP A 197 -3.02 -15.74 16.09
N THR A 198 -2.15 -16.07 15.13
CA THR A 198 -0.69 -16.02 15.31
C THR A 198 -0.05 -15.29 14.13
N TYR A 199 0.72 -14.24 14.41
CA TYR A 199 1.39 -13.38 13.42
C TYR A 199 0.46 -12.75 12.37
N ILE A 200 0.10 -13.48 11.32
CA ILE A 200 -0.84 -13.01 10.29
C ILE A 200 -1.88 -14.08 9.88
N THR A 201 -1.89 -15.21 10.58
CA THR A 201 -2.70 -16.39 10.23
C THR A 201 -3.84 -16.58 11.21
N PHE A 202 -5.07 -16.69 10.68
CA PHE A 202 -6.23 -17.13 11.44
C PHE A 202 -6.30 -18.65 11.44
N HIS A 203 -6.13 -19.27 12.61
CA HIS A 203 -6.29 -20.71 12.80
C HIS A 203 -7.75 -21.00 13.13
N GLU A 204 -8.61 -20.93 12.12
CA GLU A 204 -10.07 -21.09 12.25
C GLU A 204 -10.50 -22.42 12.88
N ASP A 205 -9.62 -23.42 12.85
CA ASP A 205 -9.84 -24.72 13.43
C ASP A 205 -9.64 -24.72 14.96
N ASN A 206 -9.06 -23.67 15.53
CA ASN A 206 -8.71 -23.55 16.95
C ASN A 206 -9.63 -22.51 17.61
N LYS A 207 -10.73 -22.97 18.20
CA LYS A 207 -11.76 -22.12 18.83
C LYS A 207 -11.43 -21.95 20.30
N LEU A 208 -11.06 -20.73 20.69
CA LEU A 208 -10.50 -20.44 22.02
C LEU A 208 -11.30 -19.42 22.81
N VAL A 209 -12.20 -18.65 22.18
CA VAL A 209 -13.08 -17.70 22.87
C VAL A 209 -14.53 -17.98 22.54
N MET A 210 -15.33 -18.29 23.56
CA MET A 210 -16.74 -18.67 23.41
C MET A 210 -17.67 -17.83 24.29
N GLU A 211 -18.87 -17.60 23.80
CA GLU A 211 -19.99 -17.05 24.58
C GLU A 211 -21.08 -18.09 24.76
N TYR A 212 -21.48 -18.35 26.01
CA TYR A 212 -22.63 -19.18 26.33
C TYR A 212 -23.79 -18.33 26.85
N ARG A 213 -25.01 -18.71 26.48
CA ARG A 213 -26.24 -18.12 27.05
C ARG A 213 -26.92 -19.11 27.98
N LEU A 214 -27.11 -18.71 29.23
CA LEU A 214 -27.75 -19.53 30.26
C LEU A 214 -28.75 -18.68 31.05
N GLY A 215 -30.05 -18.89 30.82
CA GLY A 215 -31.10 -18.04 31.38
C GLY A 215 -30.97 -16.60 30.90
N LYS A 216 -30.96 -15.63 31.82
CA LYS A 216 -30.84 -14.20 31.48
C LYS A 216 -29.39 -13.70 31.34
N GLY A 217 -28.44 -14.41 31.95
CA GLY A 217 -27.03 -14.05 31.93
C GLY A 217 -26.24 -14.63 30.76
N SER A 218 -24.94 -14.38 30.77
CA SER A 218 -23.98 -14.88 29.79
C SER A 218 -22.70 -15.40 30.45
N ILE A 219 -21.99 -16.27 29.74
CA ILE A 219 -20.67 -16.75 30.15
C ILE A 219 -19.69 -16.48 29.01
N ILE A 220 -18.56 -15.85 29.30
CA ILE A 220 -17.44 -15.72 28.36
C ILE A 220 -16.32 -16.65 28.81
N ALA A 221 -15.91 -17.56 27.94
CA ALA A 221 -14.86 -18.54 28.18
C ALA A 221 -13.65 -18.23 27.29
N VAL A 222 -12.50 -17.93 27.90
CA VAL A 222 -11.23 -17.61 27.22
C VAL A 222 -10.19 -18.69 27.56
N GLY A 223 -9.87 -19.53 26.60
CA GLY A 223 -9.11 -20.76 26.82
C GLY A 223 -7.59 -20.66 26.82
N ALA A 224 -7.01 -19.50 26.51
CA ALA A 224 -5.57 -19.36 26.31
C ALA A 224 -5.06 -17.92 26.57
N PHE A 225 -3.75 -17.74 26.44
CA PHE A 225 -3.05 -16.45 26.29
C PHE A 225 -3.35 -15.38 27.35
N THR A 226 -3.77 -15.82 28.54
CA THR A 226 -4.15 -14.95 29.66
C THR A 226 -3.16 -15.16 30.80
N TYR A 227 -2.00 -14.50 30.72
CA TYR A 227 -0.98 -14.52 31.77
C TYR A 227 -0.75 -13.09 32.27
N PHE A 228 -1.20 -12.78 33.49
CA PHE A 228 -1.13 -11.45 34.08
C PHE A 228 0.20 -11.16 34.78
N ALA A 229 0.87 -12.15 35.37
CA ALA A 229 2.14 -11.93 36.09
C ALA A 229 3.38 -11.95 35.19
N LYS A 230 3.42 -12.83 34.19
CA LYS A 230 4.59 -12.98 33.30
C LYS A 230 4.82 -11.72 32.45
N GLU A 231 6.07 -11.39 32.14
CA GLU A 231 6.41 -10.26 31.27
C GLU A 231 5.80 -10.41 29.86
N ASN A 232 5.29 -9.29 29.33
CA ASN A 232 4.49 -9.29 28.11
C ASN A 232 4.57 -7.93 27.42
N TYR A 233 5.10 -7.89 26.19
CA TYR A 233 5.16 -6.67 25.39
C TYR A 233 3.76 -6.10 25.08
N ASN A 234 2.74 -6.96 25.05
CA ASN A 234 1.36 -6.59 24.73
C ASN A 234 0.45 -6.49 25.96
N ARG A 235 0.97 -6.05 27.12
CA ARG A 235 0.15 -5.88 28.34
C ARG A 235 -1.06 -4.99 28.12
N ALA A 236 -0.93 -3.91 27.34
CA ALA A 236 -2.03 -3.01 27.03
C ALA A 236 -3.17 -3.70 26.27
N GLN A 237 -2.84 -4.60 25.32
CA GLN A 237 -3.81 -5.42 24.58
C GLN A 237 -4.54 -6.39 25.50
N LEU A 238 -3.82 -7.14 26.36
CA LEU A 238 -4.43 -8.04 27.35
C LEU A 238 -5.44 -7.30 28.23
N ASN A 239 -5.03 -6.14 28.75
CA ASN A 239 -5.85 -5.33 29.63
C ASN A 239 -7.10 -4.84 28.90
N LYS A 240 -6.96 -4.30 27.68
CA LYS A 240 -8.09 -3.80 26.91
C LYS A 240 -9.07 -4.92 26.52
N PHE A 241 -8.56 -6.11 26.20
CA PHE A 241 -9.39 -7.28 25.91
C PHE A 241 -10.30 -7.66 27.08
N TYR A 242 -9.76 -7.79 28.29
CA TYR A 242 -10.56 -8.13 29.48
C TYR A 242 -11.48 -6.99 29.94
N GLU A 243 -11.07 -5.75 29.75
CA GLU A 243 -11.93 -4.58 29.96
C GLU A 243 -13.15 -4.63 29.03
N ASN A 244 -12.93 -4.85 27.74
CA ASN A 244 -14.02 -4.96 26.76
C ASN A 244 -14.94 -6.16 27.03
N ILE A 245 -14.42 -7.29 27.54
CA ILE A 245 -15.26 -8.42 27.94
C ILE A 245 -16.26 -8.00 29.02
N LEU A 246 -15.78 -7.35 30.08
CA LEU A 246 -16.62 -6.88 31.20
C LEU A 246 -17.63 -5.83 30.72
N GLU A 247 -17.20 -4.86 29.93
CA GLU A 247 -18.05 -3.80 29.39
C GLU A 247 -19.11 -4.35 28.40
N TYR A 248 -18.73 -5.31 27.55
CA TYR A 248 -19.65 -5.98 26.63
C TYR A 248 -20.74 -6.75 27.38
N THR A 249 -20.37 -7.56 28.37
CA THR A 249 -21.36 -8.34 29.12
C THR A 249 -22.26 -7.46 29.99
N ALA A 250 -21.76 -6.32 30.48
CA ALA A 250 -22.58 -5.29 31.13
C ALA A 250 -23.51 -4.53 30.17
N GLY A 251 -23.33 -4.67 28.85
CA GLY A 251 -24.13 -4.00 27.83
C GLY A 251 -23.72 -2.53 27.59
N ASN A 252 -22.50 -2.16 27.96
CA ASN A 252 -21.96 -0.81 27.82
C ASN A 252 -21.40 -0.54 26.40
N ILE A 253 -20.99 -1.57 25.67
CA ILE A 253 -20.55 -1.45 24.26
C ILE A 253 -21.70 -1.79 23.32
N LYS A 254 -22.28 -0.77 22.65
CA LYS A 254 -23.48 -0.91 21.79
C LYS A 254 -23.27 -0.64 20.31
N GLU A 255 -22.24 0.14 19.97
CA GLU A 255 -22.03 0.60 18.58
C GLU A 255 -21.24 -0.40 17.72
N VAL A 256 -20.63 -1.40 18.34
CA VAL A 256 -19.89 -2.46 17.65
C VAL A 256 -20.78 -3.67 17.39
N LYS A 257 -20.85 -4.11 16.12
CA LYS A 257 -21.60 -5.31 15.75
C LYS A 257 -20.96 -6.57 16.33
N ALA A 258 -21.76 -7.42 16.99
CA ALA A 258 -21.31 -8.70 17.57
C ALA A 258 -21.36 -9.83 16.53
N ASN A 259 -20.42 -9.86 15.58
CA ASN A 259 -20.29 -10.96 14.63
C ASN A 259 -19.59 -12.17 15.28
N ASN A 260 -19.92 -13.37 14.81
CA ASN A 260 -19.40 -14.62 15.36
C ASN A 260 -18.93 -15.51 14.22
N TRP A 261 -17.99 -16.41 14.51
CA TRP A 261 -17.60 -17.45 13.56
C TRP A 261 -18.74 -18.46 13.37
N ASP A 262 -19.13 -18.70 12.12
CA ASP A 262 -20.24 -19.60 11.76
C ASP A 262 -19.71 -20.90 11.15
N TYR A 263 -19.91 -22.00 11.89
CA TYR A 263 -19.51 -23.35 11.48
C TYR A 263 -20.71 -24.20 11.02
N SER A 264 -21.85 -23.57 10.75
CA SER A 264 -23.02 -24.27 10.20
C SER A 264 -22.67 -24.94 8.86
N PRO A 265 -23.23 -26.12 8.54
CA PRO A 265 -22.96 -26.79 7.27
C PRO A 265 -23.25 -25.88 6.09
N GLN A 266 -22.20 -25.55 5.34
CA GLN A 266 -22.29 -24.64 4.22
C GLN A 266 -22.76 -25.40 2.98
N LYS A 267 -23.71 -24.81 2.23
CA LYS A 267 -24.28 -25.44 1.02
C LYS A 267 -24.15 -24.52 -0.19
N VAL A 268 -24.30 -25.08 -1.38
CA VAL A 268 -24.57 -24.32 -2.62
C VAL A 268 -25.98 -24.68 -3.08
N VAL A 269 -26.89 -23.72 -3.07
CA VAL A 269 -28.33 -23.98 -3.29
C VAL A 269 -28.96 -22.98 -4.25
N GLY A 270 -29.87 -23.48 -5.10
CA GLY A 270 -30.71 -22.61 -5.92
C GLY A 270 -31.71 -21.82 -5.07
N PHE A 271 -32.10 -20.63 -5.53
CA PHE A 271 -33.22 -19.88 -4.93
C PHE A 271 -34.11 -19.23 -5.99
N THR A 272 -35.33 -18.90 -5.60
CA THR A 272 -36.30 -18.15 -6.42
C THR A 272 -36.87 -17.05 -5.52
N LYS A 273 -36.28 -15.86 -5.57
CA LYS A 273 -36.77 -14.66 -4.87
C LYS A 273 -37.44 -13.75 -5.90
N GLY A 274 -38.39 -12.92 -5.49
CA GLY A 274 -38.98 -11.87 -6.35
C GLY A 274 -37.98 -10.79 -6.66
N LEU A 275 -37.06 -11.09 -7.58
CA LEU A 275 -36.07 -10.17 -8.13
C LEU A 275 -36.78 -9.14 -9.04
N PRO A 276 -36.27 -7.90 -9.13
CA PRO A 276 -36.88 -6.87 -9.97
C PRO A 276 -36.79 -7.25 -11.45
N THR A 277 -37.79 -6.86 -12.24
CA THR A 277 -37.69 -6.89 -13.70
C THR A 277 -36.84 -5.71 -14.16
N ILE A 278 -35.84 -5.99 -14.99
CA ILE A 278 -34.92 -5.00 -15.54
C ILE A 278 -34.91 -5.15 -17.05
N ASP A 279 -35.30 -4.09 -17.76
CA ASP A 279 -35.22 -4.06 -19.21
C ASP A 279 -33.76 -3.84 -19.63
N ALA A 280 -33.10 -4.92 -20.04
CA ALA A 280 -31.75 -4.85 -20.60
C ALA A 280 -31.82 -4.28 -22.04
N PRO A 281 -31.05 -3.22 -22.35
CA PRO A 281 -30.96 -2.72 -23.71
C PRO A 281 -30.17 -3.70 -24.60
N VAL A 282 -30.42 -3.62 -25.90
CA VAL A 282 -29.64 -4.35 -26.91
C VAL A 282 -28.26 -3.71 -27.03
N ALA A 283 -27.21 -4.51 -27.19
CA ALA A 283 -25.86 -4.01 -27.39
C ALA A 283 -25.76 -3.22 -28.70
N THR A 284 -25.11 -2.06 -28.63
CA THR A 284 -24.79 -1.22 -29.78
C THR A 284 -23.31 -1.36 -30.13
N GLU A 285 -22.93 -0.89 -31.30
CA GLU A 285 -21.52 -0.68 -31.64
C GLU A 285 -20.93 0.43 -30.77
N TRP A 286 -19.70 0.27 -30.32
CA TRP A 286 -19.05 1.25 -29.45
C TRP A 286 -18.24 2.25 -30.27
N SER A 287 -18.61 3.53 -30.18
CA SER A 287 -17.83 4.63 -30.75
C SER A 287 -16.79 5.10 -29.74
N LEU A 288 -15.68 4.39 -29.66
CA LEU A 288 -14.64 4.69 -28.67
C LEU A 288 -14.00 6.06 -28.93
N PRO A 289 -14.09 7.06 -28.01
CA PRO A 289 -13.16 8.19 -28.02
C PRO A 289 -11.69 7.76 -28.07
N GLN A 290 -10.81 8.69 -28.40
CA GLN A 290 -9.38 8.47 -28.27
C GLN A 290 -9.04 8.23 -26.78
N ALA A 291 -8.38 7.10 -26.48
CA ALA A 291 -7.87 6.81 -25.14
C ALA A 291 -6.92 7.92 -24.67
N SER A 292 -6.87 8.17 -23.35
CA SER A 292 -5.95 9.18 -22.79
C SER A 292 -4.49 8.86 -23.13
N ILE A 293 -4.15 7.57 -23.10
CA ILE A 293 -2.90 6.98 -23.56
C ILE A 293 -3.16 5.50 -23.89
N ALA A 294 -2.40 4.92 -24.81
CA ALA A 294 -2.54 3.51 -25.14
C ALA A 294 -1.24 2.89 -25.66
N LEU A 295 -1.01 1.63 -25.32
CA LEU A 295 0.05 0.79 -25.87
C LEU A 295 -0.55 -0.33 -26.71
N LYS A 296 0.11 -0.67 -27.82
CA LYS A 296 -0.34 -1.70 -28.74
C LYS A 296 0.72 -2.76 -28.97
N LYS A 297 0.30 -4.03 -28.99
CA LYS A 297 1.12 -5.16 -29.42
C LYS A 297 0.36 -5.95 -30.48
N GLU A 298 1.00 -6.25 -31.61
CA GLU A 298 0.41 -7.04 -32.70
C GLU A 298 0.14 -8.50 -32.30
N LYS A 299 0.91 -9.03 -31.35
CA LYS A 299 0.74 -10.38 -30.81
C LYS A 299 0.77 -10.33 -29.29
N ALA A 300 -0.33 -10.71 -28.66
CA ALA A 300 -0.44 -10.91 -27.23
C ALA A 300 0.56 -11.97 -26.73
N SER A 301 1.07 -11.75 -25.52
CA SER A 301 1.86 -12.72 -24.75
C SER A 301 1.00 -13.37 -23.66
N ASP A 302 1.63 -14.18 -22.80
CA ASP A 302 0.98 -14.69 -21.58
C ASP A 302 1.11 -13.71 -20.39
N ASP A 303 1.64 -12.49 -20.62
CA ASP A 303 1.76 -11.47 -19.59
C ASP A 303 0.38 -11.08 -19.04
N VAL A 304 0.37 -10.68 -17.78
CA VAL A 304 -0.83 -10.24 -17.06
C VAL A 304 -1.31 -8.88 -17.58
N VAL A 305 -2.63 -8.68 -17.51
CA VAL A 305 -3.30 -7.40 -17.69
C VAL A 305 -4.18 -7.12 -16.48
N ILE A 306 -4.14 -5.88 -16.00
CA ILE A 306 -4.88 -5.44 -14.83
C ILE A 306 -5.68 -4.19 -15.20
N LEU A 307 -6.99 -4.23 -14.99
CA LEU A 307 -7.86 -3.06 -15.04
C LEU A 307 -8.45 -2.85 -13.66
N THR A 308 -8.37 -1.63 -13.14
CA THR A 308 -8.86 -1.35 -11.80
C THR A 308 -9.50 0.03 -11.68
N GLY A 309 -10.49 0.11 -10.81
CA GLY A 309 -11.02 1.35 -10.26
C GLY A 309 -11.08 1.26 -8.73
N ARG A 310 -11.77 2.22 -8.09
CA ARG A 310 -11.78 2.32 -6.61
C ARG A 310 -12.36 1.10 -5.90
N ARG A 311 -13.27 0.37 -6.53
CA ARG A 311 -14.06 -0.68 -5.86
C ARG A 311 -13.87 -2.06 -6.48
N MET A 312 -13.23 -2.15 -7.64
CA MET A 312 -13.10 -3.40 -8.39
C MET A 312 -11.75 -3.46 -9.12
N MET A 313 -11.15 -4.64 -9.12
CA MET A 313 -9.97 -5.00 -9.89
C MET A 313 -10.27 -6.24 -10.72
N ALA A 314 -10.06 -6.15 -12.03
CA ALA A 314 -10.17 -7.27 -12.96
C ALA A 314 -8.76 -7.63 -13.47
N VAL A 315 -8.38 -8.88 -13.30
CA VAL A 315 -7.06 -9.41 -13.67
C VAL A 315 -7.23 -10.54 -14.67
N GLY A 316 -6.40 -10.56 -15.71
CA GLY A 316 -6.37 -11.64 -16.71
C GLY A 316 -5.05 -11.64 -17.48
N LYS A 317 -5.05 -12.22 -18.69
CA LYS A 317 -3.85 -12.29 -19.55
C LYS A 317 -4.03 -11.51 -20.83
N GLN A 318 -2.94 -11.09 -21.47
CA GLN A 318 -3.01 -10.41 -22.77
C GLN A 318 -3.79 -11.22 -23.82
N LYS A 319 -3.64 -12.56 -23.84
CA LYS A 319 -4.31 -13.45 -24.81
C LYS A 319 -5.83 -13.55 -24.69
N GLY A 320 -6.42 -13.36 -23.51
CA GLY A 320 -7.86 -13.57 -23.35
C GLY A 320 -8.28 -13.89 -21.92
N GLY A 321 -9.58 -13.77 -21.65
CA GLY A 321 -10.20 -14.09 -20.36
C GLY A 321 -9.90 -13.09 -19.25
N LEU A 322 -10.63 -13.25 -18.15
CA LEU A 322 -10.35 -12.64 -16.85
C LEU A 322 -10.25 -13.76 -15.82
N ASP A 323 -9.05 -13.95 -15.28
CA ASP A 323 -8.74 -15.00 -14.33
C ASP A 323 -9.45 -14.73 -12.99
N GLU A 324 -9.43 -13.47 -12.53
CA GLU A 324 -9.99 -13.06 -11.24
C GLU A 324 -10.57 -11.65 -11.28
N ILE A 325 -11.71 -11.44 -10.60
CA ILE A 325 -12.31 -10.13 -10.38
C ILE A 325 -12.58 -9.95 -8.89
N TRP A 326 -11.80 -9.07 -8.28
CA TRP A 326 -11.89 -8.71 -6.87
C TRP A 326 -12.77 -7.49 -6.71
N THR A 327 -13.81 -7.62 -5.88
CA THR A 327 -14.63 -6.52 -5.37
C THR A 327 -14.39 -6.46 -3.88
N ASN A 328 -13.46 -5.60 -3.47
CA ASN A 328 -12.94 -5.61 -2.12
C ASN A 328 -14.08 -5.58 -1.08
N PRO A 329 -14.12 -6.55 -0.13
CA PRO A 329 -13.04 -7.45 0.27
C PRO A 329 -13.13 -8.91 -0.23
N PHE A 330 -13.84 -9.20 -1.32
CA PHE A 330 -14.04 -10.59 -1.80
C PHE A 330 -13.86 -10.77 -3.31
N MET A 331 -13.51 -11.99 -3.73
CA MET A 331 -13.47 -12.39 -5.14
C MET A 331 -14.90 -12.58 -5.65
N SER A 332 -15.36 -11.64 -6.45
CA SER A 332 -16.72 -11.58 -6.99
C SER A 332 -16.93 -12.54 -8.17
N PHE A 333 -15.94 -12.65 -9.05
CA PHE A 333 -15.92 -13.54 -10.20
C PHE A 333 -14.51 -14.08 -10.42
N ARG A 334 -14.40 -15.24 -11.08
CA ARG A 334 -13.17 -15.81 -11.60
C ARG A 334 -13.46 -16.69 -12.81
N ASP A 335 -12.42 -16.99 -13.58
CA ASP A 335 -12.49 -17.81 -14.78
C ASP A 335 -13.59 -17.32 -15.75
N VAL A 336 -13.66 -16.00 -15.96
CA VAL A 336 -14.59 -15.39 -16.93
C VAL A 336 -13.99 -15.57 -18.32
N ILE A 337 -14.50 -16.55 -19.06
CA ILE A 337 -13.93 -17.00 -20.32
C ILE A 337 -15.01 -17.00 -21.40
N THR A 338 -14.62 -16.55 -22.59
CA THR A 338 -15.47 -16.52 -23.77
C THR A 338 -14.93 -17.46 -24.85
N GLY A 339 -15.86 -18.15 -25.50
CA GLY A 339 -15.58 -19.02 -26.63
C GLY A 339 -16.59 -18.83 -27.74
N VAL A 340 -16.21 -19.25 -28.94
CA VAL A 340 -17.04 -19.19 -30.14
C VAL A 340 -17.24 -20.59 -30.71
N LYS A 341 -18.46 -20.90 -31.13
CA LYS A 341 -18.74 -22.07 -31.96
C LYS A 341 -18.84 -21.62 -33.41
N LEU A 342 -17.97 -22.14 -34.27
CA LEU A 342 -18.00 -21.88 -35.71
C LEU A 342 -18.93 -22.87 -36.42
N LYS A 343 -19.56 -22.43 -37.51
CA LYS A 343 -20.43 -23.27 -38.34
C LYS A 343 -19.73 -24.56 -38.76
N GLY A 344 -20.43 -25.68 -38.62
CA GLY A 344 -19.91 -27.01 -39.00
C GLY A 344 -18.86 -27.59 -38.06
N GLN A 345 -18.40 -26.85 -37.04
CA GLN A 345 -17.50 -27.37 -36.00
C GLN A 345 -18.29 -27.93 -34.81
N LYS A 346 -17.75 -29.00 -34.21
CA LYS A 346 -18.34 -29.64 -33.03
C LYS A 346 -17.81 -29.09 -31.70
N SER A 347 -16.63 -28.49 -31.69
CA SER A 347 -15.96 -27.94 -30.51
C SER A 347 -16.10 -26.43 -30.43
N ILE A 348 -15.96 -25.90 -29.21
CA ILE A 348 -15.79 -24.46 -28.96
C ILE A 348 -14.33 -24.09 -29.23
N VAL A 349 -14.10 -22.97 -29.90
CA VAL A 349 -12.81 -22.29 -29.97
C VAL A 349 -12.78 -21.27 -28.84
N TRP A 350 -11.90 -21.46 -27.86
CA TRP A 350 -11.77 -20.53 -26.75
C TRP A 350 -10.86 -19.36 -27.11
N LEU A 351 -11.26 -18.15 -26.74
CA LEU A 351 -10.50 -16.95 -27.11
C LEU A 351 -9.13 -16.90 -26.42
N ASN A 352 -9.03 -17.39 -25.19
CA ASN A 352 -7.76 -17.46 -24.45
C ASN A 352 -6.75 -18.49 -25.00
N ASP A 353 -7.15 -19.37 -25.92
CA ASP A 353 -6.25 -20.27 -26.66
C ASP A 353 -5.65 -19.61 -27.92
N LEU A 354 -6.14 -18.41 -28.29
CA LEU A 354 -5.71 -17.66 -29.47
C LEU A 354 -4.63 -16.62 -29.12
N THR A 355 -4.06 -15.99 -30.15
CA THR A 355 -3.08 -14.90 -30.00
C THR A 355 -3.60 -13.65 -30.69
N PRO A 356 -4.40 -12.82 -29.99
CA PRO A 356 -4.95 -11.59 -30.55
C PRO A 356 -3.88 -10.48 -30.66
N SER A 357 -4.19 -9.43 -31.41
CA SER A 357 -3.57 -8.13 -31.18
C SER A 357 -4.20 -7.47 -29.95
N ILE A 358 -3.47 -6.61 -29.25
CA ILE A 358 -3.94 -5.97 -28.02
C ILE A 358 -3.72 -4.47 -28.05
N THR A 359 -4.66 -3.74 -27.46
CA THR A 359 -4.50 -2.33 -27.09
C THR A 359 -4.80 -2.20 -25.59
N SER A 360 -3.81 -1.78 -24.81
CA SER A 360 -3.94 -1.53 -23.37
C SER A 360 -3.99 -0.03 -23.09
N SER A 361 -4.92 0.40 -22.24
CA SER A 361 -5.07 1.76 -21.74
C SER A 361 -5.59 1.72 -20.29
N PRO A 362 -5.43 2.77 -19.48
CA PRO A 362 -6.01 2.81 -18.14
C PRO A 362 -7.54 2.68 -18.14
N GLU A 363 -8.20 3.13 -19.21
CA GLU A 363 -9.66 3.06 -19.38
C GLU A 363 -10.18 1.68 -19.78
N LEU A 364 -9.43 0.96 -20.63
CA LEU A 364 -9.90 -0.24 -21.29
C LEU A 364 -8.78 -1.14 -21.80
N LEU A 365 -9.14 -2.39 -22.07
CA LEU A 365 -8.36 -3.36 -22.82
C LEU A 365 -9.14 -3.76 -24.07
N VAL A 366 -8.53 -3.68 -25.25
CA VAL A 366 -9.06 -4.25 -26.49
C VAL A 366 -8.22 -5.45 -26.90
N ARG A 367 -8.88 -6.55 -27.26
CA ARG A 367 -8.26 -7.71 -27.92
C ARG A 367 -8.97 -7.97 -29.25
N GLU A 368 -8.21 -8.11 -30.33
CA GLU A 368 -8.76 -8.40 -31.65
C GLU A 368 -8.28 -9.78 -32.12
N TYR A 369 -9.23 -10.69 -32.30
CA TYR A 369 -9.01 -12.09 -32.64
C TYR A 369 -9.34 -12.34 -34.11
N GLU A 370 -8.44 -13.04 -34.80
CA GLU A 370 -8.72 -13.58 -36.13
C GLU A 370 -9.37 -14.97 -36.02
N LEU A 371 -10.54 -15.13 -36.64
CA LEU A 371 -11.37 -16.35 -36.58
C LEU A 371 -11.67 -16.85 -38.01
N GLY A 372 -10.64 -17.29 -38.73
CA GLY A 372 -10.77 -17.73 -40.12
C GLY A 372 -11.08 -16.54 -41.05
N PRO A 373 -12.20 -16.53 -41.80
CA PRO A 373 -12.54 -15.44 -42.71
C PRO A 373 -13.15 -14.19 -42.05
N GLY A 374 -13.20 -14.12 -40.71
CA GLY A 374 -13.70 -12.94 -40.00
C GLY A 374 -12.95 -12.70 -38.69
N SER A 375 -13.37 -11.66 -37.96
CA SER A 375 -12.73 -11.23 -36.71
C SER A 375 -13.74 -11.09 -35.59
N LEU A 376 -13.24 -11.13 -34.35
CA LEU A 376 -13.97 -10.79 -33.14
C LEU A 376 -13.13 -9.84 -32.31
N LYS A 377 -13.73 -8.75 -31.86
CA LYS A 377 -13.14 -7.76 -30.99
C LYS A 377 -13.77 -7.88 -29.60
N GLU A 378 -12.93 -7.97 -28.58
CA GLU A 378 -13.30 -7.96 -27.17
C GLU A 378 -12.82 -6.66 -26.53
N ILE A 379 -13.69 -5.97 -25.81
CA ILE A 379 -13.40 -4.74 -25.09
C ILE A 379 -13.76 -4.94 -23.63
N VAL A 380 -12.80 -4.75 -22.73
CA VAL A 380 -13.02 -4.82 -21.27
C VAL A 380 -12.82 -3.44 -20.67
N THR A 381 -13.73 -2.99 -19.82
CA THR A 381 -13.60 -1.75 -19.05
C THR A 381 -14.12 -1.92 -17.63
N VAL A 382 -13.51 -1.22 -16.67
CA VAL A 382 -13.87 -1.23 -15.24
C VAL A 382 -14.26 0.18 -14.84
N SER A 383 -15.30 0.32 -14.03
CA SER A 383 -15.73 1.62 -13.52
C SER A 383 -14.64 2.27 -12.67
N PRO A 384 -14.39 3.58 -12.81
CA PRO A 384 -13.43 4.26 -11.96
C PRO A 384 -13.85 4.29 -10.48
N ASP A 385 -15.15 4.27 -10.16
CA ASP A 385 -15.69 4.54 -8.82
C ASP A 385 -16.67 3.47 -8.29
N ASN A 386 -17.34 2.71 -9.16
CA ASN A 386 -18.31 1.68 -8.77
C ASN A 386 -17.75 0.26 -8.96
N PRO A 387 -18.22 -0.75 -8.23
CA PRO A 387 -17.84 -2.15 -8.44
C PRO A 387 -18.59 -2.76 -9.64
N VAL A 388 -18.32 -2.22 -10.83
CA VAL A 388 -18.93 -2.62 -12.10
C VAL A 388 -17.84 -2.75 -13.18
N ALA A 389 -17.90 -3.83 -13.94
CA ALA A 389 -17.11 -4.02 -15.15
C ALA A 389 -18.02 -4.43 -16.32
N VAL A 390 -17.55 -4.17 -17.54
CA VAL A 390 -18.21 -4.59 -18.78
C VAL A 390 -17.22 -5.34 -19.65
N ILE A 391 -17.71 -6.42 -20.26
CA ILE A 391 -17.06 -7.06 -21.39
C ILE A 391 -17.98 -6.92 -22.60
N HIS A 392 -17.49 -6.30 -23.67
CA HIS A 392 -18.22 -6.05 -24.90
C HIS A 392 -17.56 -6.78 -26.08
N TYR A 393 -18.38 -7.35 -26.95
CA TYR A 393 -17.98 -8.13 -28.10
C TYR A 393 -18.57 -7.56 -29.38
N GLU A 394 -17.74 -7.39 -30.42
CA GLU A 394 -18.12 -7.00 -31.77
C GLU A 394 -17.54 -8.03 -32.77
N TRP A 395 -18.33 -8.55 -33.71
CA TRP A 395 -17.81 -9.44 -34.75
C TRP A 395 -18.47 -9.22 -36.11
N GLU A 396 -17.68 -9.40 -37.16
CA GLU A 396 -18.07 -9.22 -38.56
C GLU A 396 -17.96 -10.54 -39.32
N SER A 397 -18.56 -11.60 -38.77
CA SER A 397 -18.49 -12.95 -39.35
C SER A 397 -19.82 -13.66 -39.28
N SER A 398 -20.29 -14.12 -40.44
CA SER A 398 -21.44 -15.02 -40.49
C SER A 398 -21.08 -16.46 -40.12
N GLU A 399 -19.79 -16.79 -39.95
CA GLU A 399 -19.31 -18.12 -39.58
C GLU A 399 -19.43 -18.42 -38.08
N ILE A 400 -19.57 -17.40 -37.24
CA ILE A 400 -19.84 -17.57 -35.82
C ILE A 400 -21.31 -18.00 -35.67
N GLU A 401 -21.53 -19.23 -35.21
CA GLU A 401 -22.85 -19.82 -34.93
C GLU A 401 -23.31 -19.44 -33.53
N LYS A 402 -22.42 -19.58 -32.53
CA LYS A 402 -22.71 -19.30 -31.13
C LYS A 402 -21.57 -18.57 -30.45
N ILE A 403 -21.92 -17.69 -29.52
CA ILE A 403 -21.00 -17.16 -28.51
C ILE A 403 -21.34 -17.80 -27.18
N VAL A 404 -20.32 -18.20 -26.45
CA VAL A 404 -20.42 -18.88 -25.16
C VAL A 404 -19.63 -18.10 -24.14
N LEU A 405 -20.24 -17.85 -22.97
CA LEU A 405 -19.56 -17.30 -21.80
C LEU A 405 -19.69 -18.26 -20.62
N THR A 406 -18.61 -18.38 -19.86
CA THR A 406 -18.60 -19.05 -18.57
C THR A 406 -18.04 -18.15 -17.48
N TYR A 407 -18.48 -18.36 -16.25
CA TYR A 407 -17.82 -17.79 -15.07
C TYR A 407 -17.92 -18.73 -13.88
N THR A 408 -17.08 -18.51 -12.88
CA THR A 408 -17.17 -19.13 -11.56
C THR A 408 -17.16 -18.06 -10.47
N SER A 409 -17.83 -18.29 -9.35
CA SER A 409 -17.74 -17.47 -8.14
C SER A 409 -17.72 -18.33 -6.89
N ASN A 410 -16.77 -18.07 -6.00
CA ASN A 410 -16.61 -18.76 -4.72
C ASN A 410 -16.75 -17.81 -3.52
N PHE A 411 -16.95 -16.50 -3.76
CA PHE A 411 -17.01 -15.46 -2.73
C PHE A 411 -15.83 -15.51 -1.75
N ARG A 412 -14.63 -15.87 -2.24
CA ARG A 412 -13.41 -15.93 -1.45
C ARG A 412 -13.16 -14.57 -0.81
N TYR A 413 -13.31 -14.46 0.50
CA TYR A 413 -12.79 -13.30 1.22
C TYR A 413 -11.28 -13.21 1.00
N MET A 414 -10.78 -11.98 0.88
CA MET A 414 -9.35 -11.76 0.84
C MET A 414 -8.72 -12.29 2.12
N TRP A 415 -7.50 -12.83 1.97
CA TRP A 415 -6.63 -13.24 3.07
C TRP A 415 -6.70 -12.22 4.25
N PRO A 416 -6.67 -12.66 5.53
CA PRO A 416 -6.29 -13.98 6.05
C PRO A 416 -7.41 -14.99 6.32
N TYR A 417 -8.66 -14.65 6.03
CA TYR A 417 -9.75 -15.65 6.10
C TYR A 417 -9.43 -16.83 5.18
N SER A 418 -9.90 -18.04 5.48
CA SER A 418 -9.79 -19.21 4.61
C SER A 418 -10.94 -19.29 3.60
N GLU A 419 -10.80 -20.13 2.57
CA GLU A 419 -11.84 -20.41 1.58
C GLU A 419 -13.13 -20.98 2.19
N ARG A 420 -13.08 -21.46 3.44
CA ARG A 420 -14.21 -22.09 4.15
C ARG A 420 -15.18 -21.08 4.74
N VAL A 421 -14.75 -19.84 4.92
CA VAL A 421 -15.43 -18.82 5.74
C VAL A 421 -16.69 -18.24 5.10
N ALA A 422 -16.72 -18.11 3.77
CA ALA A 422 -17.92 -17.65 3.08
C ALA A 422 -19.12 -18.47 3.59
N SER A 423 -20.31 -17.91 3.81
CA SER A 423 -21.47 -18.75 4.20
C SER A 423 -22.04 -19.51 2.99
N THR A 424 -23.24 -20.11 3.15
CA THR A 424 -23.97 -20.81 2.08
C THR A 424 -24.08 -19.91 0.85
N ILE A 425 -23.70 -20.45 -0.31
CA ILE A 425 -23.84 -19.76 -1.60
C ILE A 425 -25.24 -20.04 -2.13
N ARG A 426 -25.97 -18.99 -2.47
CA ARG A 426 -27.27 -19.09 -3.12
C ARG A 426 -27.17 -18.54 -4.53
N TYR A 427 -27.73 -19.24 -5.51
CA TYR A 427 -27.66 -18.80 -6.90
C TYR A 427 -28.99 -18.96 -7.64
N THR A 428 -29.15 -18.17 -8.70
CA THR A 428 -30.28 -18.29 -9.62
C THR A 428 -29.95 -17.67 -10.98
N TRP A 429 -30.54 -18.18 -12.04
CA TRP A 429 -30.70 -17.45 -13.29
C TRP A 429 -32.05 -16.75 -13.23
N SER A 430 -32.07 -15.42 -13.33
CA SER A 430 -33.30 -14.62 -13.40
C SER A 430 -33.54 -14.15 -14.82
N PRO A 431 -34.56 -14.70 -15.51
CA PRO A 431 -35.02 -14.17 -16.80
C PRO A 431 -35.48 -12.72 -16.70
N GLU A 432 -36.07 -12.31 -15.57
CA GLU A 432 -36.61 -10.97 -15.35
C GLU A 432 -35.52 -9.90 -15.25
N MET A 433 -34.36 -10.24 -14.66
CA MET A 433 -33.17 -9.38 -14.64
C MET A 433 -32.27 -9.57 -15.86
N ASN A 434 -32.56 -10.59 -16.68
CA ASN A 434 -31.65 -11.15 -17.68
C ASN A 434 -30.23 -11.39 -17.14
N ALA A 435 -30.14 -11.97 -15.93
CA ALA A 435 -28.88 -12.06 -15.20
C ALA A 435 -28.74 -13.34 -14.36
N ALA A 436 -27.49 -13.76 -14.22
CA ALA A 436 -27.07 -14.74 -13.23
C ALA A 436 -26.78 -14.02 -11.90
N VAL A 437 -27.49 -14.39 -10.85
CA VAL A 437 -27.36 -13.79 -9.52
C VAL A 437 -26.85 -14.83 -8.54
N ALA A 438 -25.75 -14.52 -7.85
CA ALA A 438 -25.22 -15.32 -6.76
C ALA A 438 -25.04 -14.46 -5.51
N THR A 439 -25.24 -15.06 -4.34
CA THR A 439 -25.06 -14.40 -3.05
C THR A 439 -24.39 -15.32 -2.03
N ALA A 440 -23.67 -14.73 -1.08
CA ALA A 440 -23.08 -15.41 0.06
C ALA A 440 -23.15 -14.54 1.31
N GLN A 441 -22.65 -15.06 2.44
CA GLN A 441 -22.67 -14.41 3.74
C GLN A 441 -24.05 -13.87 4.13
N SER A 442 -25.06 -14.75 4.18
CA SER A 442 -26.45 -14.36 4.49
C SER A 442 -26.99 -13.25 3.55
N ASN A 443 -26.67 -13.34 2.26
CA ASN A 443 -27.02 -12.41 1.19
C ASN A 443 -26.35 -11.03 1.25
N THR A 444 -25.30 -10.84 2.06
CA THR A 444 -24.57 -9.56 2.09
C THR A 444 -23.59 -9.44 0.94
N LEU A 445 -22.89 -10.53 0.58
CA LEU A 445 -22.04 -10.55 -0.60
C LEU A 445 -22.87 -10.94 -1.81
N VAL A 446 -22.71 -10.20 -2.91
CA VAL A 446 -23.52 -10.37 -4.12
C VAL A 446 -22.65 -10.25 -5.36
N SER A 447 -22.90 -11.14 -6.32
CA SER A 447 -22.36 -11.08 -7.68
C SER A 447 -23.50 -11.22 -8.69
N ILE A 448 -23.57 -10.31 -9.65
CA ILE A 448 -24.56 -10.28 -10.72
C ILE A 448 -23.83 -10.22 -12.05
N MET A 449 -24.05 -11.22 -12.92
CA MET A 449 -23.61 -11.21 -14.31
C MET A 449 -24.82 -11.08 -15.23
N GLY A 450 -25.01 -9.92 -15.83
CA GLY A 450 -26.12 -9.61 -16.73
C GLY A 450 -25.70 -9.48 -18.18
N PHE A 451 -26.67 -9.57 -19.11
CA PHE A 451 -26.38 -9.61 -20.55
C PHE A 451 -27.26 -8.64 -21.35
N SER A 452 -26.77 -8.17 -22.50
CA SER A 452 -27.54 -7.36 -23.47
C SER A 452 -28.61 -8.15 -24.23
N ASN A 453 -28.48 -9.48 -24.26
CA ASN A 453 -29.38 -10.39 -24.93
C ASN A 453 -29.67 -11.57 -24.00
N SER A 454 -30.84 -12.18 -24.11
CA SER A 454 -31.12 -13.39 -23.35
C SER A 454 -30.39 -14.60 -23.93
N PRO A 455 -29.71 -15.42 -23.11
CA PRO A 455 -29.10 -16.66 -23.57
C PRO A 455 -30.17 -17.65 -24.02
N GLU A 456 -29.88 -18.43 -25.07
CA GLU A 456 -30.74 -19.53 -25.50
C GLU A 456 -30.72 -20.69 -24.50
N ASN A 457 -29.55 -20.90 -23.88
CA ASN A 457 -29.35 -21.89 -22.83
C ASN A 457 -28.51 -21.28 -21.72
N SER A 458 -28.98 -21.41 -20.49
CA SER A 458 -28.23 -21.09 -19.28
C SER A 458 -28.18 -22.31 -18.37
N VAL A 459 -26.99 -22.61 -17.85
CA VAL A 459 -26.78 -23.69 -16.88
C VAL A 459 -25.98 -23.14 -15.72
N MET A 460 -26.53 -23.24 -14.51
CA MET A 460 -25.88 -22.78 -13.29
C MET A 460 -25.92 -23.86 -12.21
N GLY A 461 -24.83 -23.98 -11.46
CA GLY A 461 -24.76 -24.90 -10.35
C GLY A 461 -23.38 -25.01 -9.73
N GLN A 462 -23.26 -25.92 -8.77
CA GLN A 462 -21.98 -26.26 -8.15
C GLN A 462 -21.18 -27.14 -9.11
N TYR A 463 -20.42 -26.50 -9.99
CA TYR A 463 -19.69 -27.14 -11.08
C TYR A 463 -18.22 -26.72 -11.12
N ASP A 464 -17.34 -27.60 -11.60
CA ASP A 464 -15.91 -27.30 -11.87
C ASP A 464 -15.65 -26.93 -13.33
N GLY A 465 -16.69 -27.01 -14.16
CA GLY A 465 -16.60 -26.80 -15.60
C GLY A 465 -17.81 -27.37 -16.31
N PHE A 466 -17.73 -27.42 -17.64
CA PHE A 466 -18.86 -27.77 -18.49
C PHE A 466 -18.44 -28.71 -19.63
N VAL A 467 -19.30 -29.68 -19.94
CA VAL A 467 -19.20 -30.52 -21.14
C VAL A 467 -20.16 -29.98 -22.19
N PHE A 468 -19.61 -29.54 -23.32
CA PHE A 468 -20.37 -28.94 -24.42
C PHE A 468 -21.05 -30.01 -25.27
N LYS A 469 -22.28 -29.71 -25.69
CA LYS A 469 -23.11 -30.50 -26.59
C LYS A 469 -23.68 -29.56 -27.67
N ASP A 470 -24.18 -30.11 -28.78
CA ASP A 470 -24.60 -29.30 -29.94
C ASP A 470 -25.58 -28.15 -29.59
N ASN A 471 -26.48 -28.40 -28.63
CA ASN A 471 -27.54 -27.46 -28.20
C ASN A 471 -27.43 -26.99 -26.74
N GLY A 472 -26.28 -27.09 -26.09
CA GLY A 472 -26.12 -26.60 -24.72
C GLY A 472 -24.91 -27.19 -24.00
N ALA A 473 -24.92 -27.17 -22.68
CA ALA A 473 -23.86 -27.76 -21.87
C ALA A 473 -24.44 -28.54 -20.69
N SER A 474 -23.65 -29.47 -20.15
CA SER A 474 -23.91 -30.08 -18.85
C SER A 474 -22.75 -29.78 -17.89
N GLY A 475 -23.06 -29.31 -16.69
CA GLY A 475 -22.05 -29.02 -15.68
C GLY A 475 -21.38 -30.28 -15.14
N ILE A 476 -20.07 -30.18 -14.86
CA ILE A 476 -19.27 -31.20 -14.19
C ILE A 476 -19.38 -30.94 -12.70
N LYS A 477 -20.10 -31.80 -11.96
CA LYS A 477 -20.32 -31.62 -10.51
C LYS A 477 -19.00 -31.58 -9.73
N THR A 478 -18.97 -30.75 -8.70
CA THR A 478 -17.83 -30.62 -7.77
C THR A 478 -18.31 -30.53 -6.33
N GLU A 479 -17.43 -30.92 -5.40
CA GLU A 479 -17.59 -30.66 -3.96
C GLU A 479 -17.03 -29.27 -3.57
N ASN A 480 -16.29 -28.62 -4.48
CA ASN A 480 -15.78 -27.26 -4.27
C ASN A 480 -16.94 -26.29 -4.01
N LYS A 481 -16.75 -25.42 -3.04
CA LYS A 481 -17.77 -24.42 -2.67
C LYS A 481 -17.73 -23.25 -3.64
N GLN A 482 -18.40 -23.43 -4.76
CA GLN A 482 -18.51 -22.43 -5.81
C GLN A 482 -19.82 -22.58 -6.57
N VAL A 483 -20.18 -21.54 -7.30
CA VAL A 483 -21.19 -21.60 -8.35
C VAL A 483 -20.55 -21.22 -9.68
N SER A 484 -20.84 -21.99 -10.72
CA SER A 484 -20.41 -21.68 -12.08
C SER A 484 -21.62 -21.57 -12.99
N GLY A 485 -21.52 -20.66 -13.97
CA GLY A 485 -22.53 -20.43 -14.99
C GLY A 485 -21.99 -20.68 -16.39
N PHE A 486 -22.82 -21.25 -17.26
CA PHE A 486 -22.62 -21.33 -18.71
C PHE A 486 -23.79 -20.65 -19.40
N PHE A 487 -23.49 -19.81 -20.39
CA PHE A 487 -24.47 -19.05 -21.17
C PHE A 487 -24.12 -19.16 -22.65
N SER A 488 -25.07 -19.63 -23.47
CA SER A 488 -24.90 -19.69 -24.93
C SER A 488 -25.87 -18.78 -25.65
N PHE A 489 -25.36 -18.02 -26.62
CA PHE A 489 -26.12 -17.06 -27.40
C PHE A 489 -26.04 -17.41 -28.89
N ASP A 490 -27.16 -17.31 -29.59
CA ASP A 490 -27.21 -17.44 -31.06
C ASP A 490 -26.67 -16.15 -31.69
N ALA A 491 -25.53 -16.27 -32.35
CA ALA A 491 -24.83 -15.14 -32.95
C ALA A 491 -25.66 -14.43 -34.04
N GLN A 492 -26.58 -15.14 -34.70
CA GLN A 492 -27.43 -14.57 -35.74
C GLN A 492 -28.52 -13.67 -35.17
N LYS A 493 -28.92 -13.84 -33.90
CA LYS A 493 -29.93 -13.00 -33.22
C LYS A 493 -29.35 -11.73 -32.59
N MET A 494 -28.03 -11.59 -32.60
CA MET A 494 -27.31 -10.54 -31.87
C MET A 494 -26.78 -9.43 -32.77
N ASN A 495 -26.98 -9.52 -34.10
CA ASN A 495 -26.51 -8.52 -35.07
C ASN A 495 -25.02 -8.16 -34.91
N GLY A 496 -24.18 -9.13 -34.54
CA GLY A 496 -22.74 -8.92 -34.41
C GLY A 496 -22.27 -8.32 -33.07
N LYS A 497 -23.15 -8.15 -32.06
CA LYS A 497 -22.79 -7.53 -30.77
C LYS A 497 -23.31 -8.27 -29.54
N LEU A 498 -22.51 -8.34 -28.48
CA LEU A 498 -22.93 -8.86 -27.17
C LEU A 498 -22.20 -8.12 -26.04
N SER A 499 -22.89 -7.84 -24.94
CA SER A 499 -22.25 -7.29 -23.74
C SER A 499 -22.60 -8.09 -22.49
N ALA A 500 -21.64 -8.22 -21.59
CA ALA A 500 -21.79 -8.79 -20.25
C ALA A 500 -21.42 -7.75 -19.19
N TYR A 501 -22.34 -7.50 -18.25
CA TYR A 501 -22.12 -6.65 -17.08
C TYR A 501 -21.79 -7.49 -15.87
N LEU A 502 -20.73 -7.13 -15.16
CA LEU A 502 -20.27 -7.78 -13.94
C LEU A 502 -20.41 -6.77 -12.81
N THR A 503 -21.40 -6.96 -11.95
CA THR A 503 -21.70 -6.07 -10.81
C THR A 503 -21.57 -6.87 -9.52
N ALA A 504 -20.92 -6.30 -8.51
CA ALA A 504 -20.82 -6.95 -7.21
C ALA A 504 -20.83 -5.92 -6.08
N ASP A 505 -21.28 -6.30 -4.89
CA ASP A 505 -21.20 -5.44 -3.70
C ASP A 505 -21.29 -6.26 -2.41
N GLU A 506 -20.84 -5.68 -1.30
CA GLU A 506 -20.89 -6.31 0.03
C GLU A 506 -22.02 -5.81 0.94
N GLN A 507 -22.86 -4.88 0.45
CA GLN A 507 -23.96 -4.28 1.22
C GLN A 507 -25.32 -4.91 0.91
N GLY A 508 -25.34 -6.01 0.14
CA GLY A 508 -26.49 -6.86 -0.07
C GLY A 508 -27.20 -6.71 -1.42
N LEU A 509 -28.17 -7.61 -1.64
CA LEU A 509 -28.80 -7.85 -2.94
C LEU A 509 -29.52 -6.64 -3.51
N ASP A 510 -30.19 -5.85 -2.66
CA ASP A 510 -30.97 -4.71 -3.13
C ASP A 510 -30.05 -3.63 -3.71
N LYS A 511 -28.97 -3.28 -3.00
CA LYS A 511 -27.98 -2.30 -3.47
C LYS A 511 -27.26 -2.76 -4.75
N ALA A 512 -26.84 -4.02 -4.80
CA ALA A 512 -26.21 -4.59 -5.98
C ALA A 512 -27.18 -4.62 -7.18
N GLY A 513 -28.45 -4.93 -6.93
CA GLY A 513 -29.51 -4.95 -7.94
C GLY A 513 -29.81 -3.56 -8.50
N ASP A 514 -29.92 -2.54 -7.64
CA ASP A 514 -30.13 -1.14 -8.06
C ASP A 514 -28.97 -0.63 -8.92
N MET A 515 -27.73 -0.90 -8.48
CA MET A 515 -26.53 -0.54 -9.22
C MET A 515 -26.43 -1.25 -10.57
N TYR A 516 -26.80 -2.52 -10.63
CA TYR A 516 -26.89 -3.28 -11.88
C TYR A 516 -27.96 -2.68 -12.81
N ALA A 517 -29.15 -2.38 -12.29
CA ALA A 517 -30.26 -1.79 -13.04
C ALA A 517 -29.91 -0.40 -13.60
N GLU A 518 -29.11 0.39 -12.88
CA GLU A 518 -28.61 1.67 -13.37
C GLU A 518 -27.54 1.48 -14.45
N SER A 519 -26.56 0.63 -14.18
CA SER A 519 -25.39 0.44 -15.04
C SER A 519 -25.74 -0.17 -16.38
N ILE A 520 -26.70 -1.12 -16.44
CA ILE A 520 -27.02 -1.84 -17.67
C ILE A 520 -27.66 -0.97 -18.76
N LYS A 521 -28.15 0.24 -18.44
CA LYS A 521 -28.89 1.11 -19.36
C LYS A 521 -28.06 1.65 -20.53
N ASP A 522 -26.74 1.76 -20.38
CA ASP A 522 -25.84 2.26 -21.42
C ASP A 522 -24.47 1.57 -21.34
N PHE A 523 -24.22 0.63 -22.26
CA PHE A 523 -22.96 -0.12 -22.37
C PHE A 523 -21.73 0.78 -22.55
N GLU A 524 -21.86 1.81 -23.36
CA GLU A 524 -20.75 2.68 -23.76
C GLU A 524 -20.43 3.74 -22.67
N PHE A 525 -21.41 4.07 -21.82
CA PHE A 525 -21.28 5.08 -20.77
C PHE A 525 -20.11 4.82 -19.83
N LEU A 526 -19.89 3.55 -19.45
CA LEU A 526 -18.83 3.20 -18.50
C LEU A 526 -17.44 3.57 -19.04
N TYR A 527 -17.20 3.27 -20.32
CA TYR A 527 -15.96 3.65 -20.98
C TYR A 527 -15.83 5.18 -21.10
N LYS A 528 -16.89 5.89 -21.52
CA LYS A 528 -16.88 7.36 -21.59
C LYS A 528 -16.56 7.99 -20.23
N LYS A 529 -17.09 7.42 -19.14
CA LYS A 529 -16.80 7.85 -17.77
C LYS A 529 -15.34 7.61 -17.39
N ALA A 530 -14.79 6.43 -17.67
CA ALA A 530 -13.38 6.12 -17.42
C ALA A 530 -12.45 7.04 -18.23
N SER A 531 -12.74 7.24 -19.52
CA SER A 531 -11.99 8.15 -20.38
C SER A 531 -12.03 9.60 -19.89
N GLN A 532 -13.21 10.09 -19.49
CA GLN A 532 -13.33 11.42 -18.92
C GLN A 532 -12.55 11.54 -17.61
N TYR A 533 -12.58 10.51 -16.76
CA TYR A 533 -11.86 10.47 -15.49
C TYR A 533 -10.35 10.63 -15.69
N TYR A 534 -9.72 9.76 -16.49
CA TYR A 534 -8.26 9.80 -16.67
C TYR A 534 -7.80 11.03 -17.47
N ASN A 535 -8.59 11.50 -18.45
CA ASN A 535 -8.31 12.78 -19.11
C ASN A 535 -8.35 13.97 -18.13
N ASN A 536 -9.29 13.97 -17.18
CA ASN A 536 -9.36 15.01 -16.14
C ASN A 536 -8.21 14.89 -15.15
N LEU A 537 -7.80 13.67 -14.81
CA LEU A 537 -6.62 13.43 -13.97
C LEU A 537 -5.37 14.05 -14.62
N LEU A 538 -5.06 13.73 -15.88
CA LEU A 538 -3.94 14.33 -16.61
C LEU A 538 -4.02 15.86 -16.71
N LYS A 539 -5.22 16.41 -16.92
CA LYS A 539 -5.42 17.86 -17.03
C LYS A 539 -5.26 18.60 -15.71
N SER A 540 -5.51 17.92 -14.58
CA SER A 540 -5.54 18.55 -13.27
C SER A 540 -4.31 18.21 -12.42
N SER A 541 -3.56 17.17 -12.74
CA SER A 541 -2.30 16.84 -12.07
C SER A 541 -1.13 17.67 -12.59
N LEU A 542 -0.06 17.74 -11.79
CA LEU A 542 1.24 18.27 -12.22
C LEU A 542 1.66 17.60 -13.54
N MET A 543 1.95 18.38 -14.56
CA MET A 543 2.21 17.87 -15.91
C MET A 543 3.47 18.49 -16.51
N LEU A 544 4.31 17.64 -17.10
CA LEU A 544 5.51 18.06 -17.81
C LEU A 544 5.36 17.79 -19.30
N THR A 545 5.73 18.77 -20.13
CA THR A 545 5.90 18.60 -21.58
C THR A 545 7.33 18.94 -21.95
N THR A 546 8.07 17.93 -22.41
CA THR A 546 9.51 18.00 -22.68
C THR A 546 9.80 17.69 -24.15
N PRO A 547 11.03 17.91 -24.65
CA PRO A 547 11.42 17.49 -25.99
C PRO A 547 11.57 15.96 -26.14
N ASP A 548 11.63 15.23 -25.03
CA ASP A 548 11.77 13.77 -25.00
C ASP A 548 10.38 13.12 -25.01
N LYS A 549 10.05 12.46 -26.12
CA LYS A 549 8.75 11.81 -26.29
C LYS A 549 8.59 10.59 -25.40
N LYS A 550 9.64 9.81 -25.17
CA LYS A 550 9.59 8.62 -24.32
C LYS A 550 9.37 9.04 -22.86
N PHE A 551 10.09 10.06 -22.41
CA PHE A 551 9.86 10.65 -21.08
C PHE A 551 8.40 11.10 -20.90
N ASN A 552 7.86 11.86 -21.86
CA ASN A 552 6.48 12.35 -21.78
C ASN A 552 5.43 11.21 -21.78
N GLU A 553 5.69 10.10 -22.47
CA GLU A 553 4.79 8.95 -22.51
C GLU A 553 4.83 8.15 -21.20
N GLY A 554 6.03 7.74 -20.76
CA GLY A 554 6.18 6.99 -19.51
C GLY A 554 5.81 7.77 -18.25
N TYR A 555 6.03 9.09 -18.23
CA TYR A 555 5.53 9.96 -17.15
C TYR A 555 4.00 9.89 -17.01
N ARG A 556 3.27 9.90 -18.12
CA ARG A 556 1.80 9.82 -18.10
C ARG A 556 1.32 8.45 -17.65
N TRP A 557 1.99 7.38 -18.10
CA TRP A 557 1.70 6.02 -17.62
C TRP A 557 1.88 5.91 -16.11
N ALA A 558 3.04 6.30 -15.58
CA ALA A 558 3.33 6.26 -14.16
C ALA A 558 2.31 7.05 -13.32
N LEU A 559 1.87 8.22 -13.79
CA LEU A 559 0.86 9.03 -13.11
C LEU A 559 -0.51 8.35 -13.08
N LEU A 560 -0.98 7.83 -14.22
CA LEU A 560 -2.28 7.18 -14.33
C LEU A 560 -2.33 5.86 -13.54
N HIS A 561 -1.24 5.08 -13.56
CA HIS A 561 -1.14 3.83 -12.80
C HIS A 561 -0.94 4.08 -11.32
N SER A 562 -0.21 5.12 -10.91
CA SER A 562 -0.15 5.52 -9.49
C SER A 562 -1.55 5.78 -8.91
N ASP A 563 -2.46 6.37 -9.70
CA ASP A 563 -3.84 6.57 -9.27
C ASP A 563 -4.62 5.26 -9.12
N GLN A 564 -4.34 4.24 -9.93
CA GLN A 564 -5.05 2.96 -9.93
C GLN A 564 -4.87 2.14 -8.64
N PHE A 565 -3.85 2.42 -7.83
CA PHE A 565 -3.65 1.77 -6.52
C PHE A 565 -4.65 2.21 -5.44
N PHE A 566 -5.36 3.32 -5.63
CA PHE A 566 -6.39 3.72 -4.67
C PHE A 566 -7.59 2.78 -4.71
N GLN A 567 -7.81 2.09 -3.59
CA GLN A 567 -8.97 1.23 -3.35
C GLN A 567 -9.78 1.78 -2.19
N GLU A 568 -11.10 1.71 -2.31
CA GLU A 568 -12.06 2.04 -1.27
C GLU A 568 -12.71 0.75 -0.77
N THR A 569 -12.50 0.46 0.51
CA THR A 569 -13.21 -0.62 1.20
C THR A 569 -14.22 0.04 2.16
N PRO A 570 -15.54 -0.11 1.95
CA PRO A 570 -16.56 0.66 2.68
C PRO A 570 -16.42 0.67 4.22
N SER A 571 -16.01 -0.45 4.82
CA SER A 571 -15.83 -0.57 6.27
C SER A 571 -14.50 0.01 6.79
N ILE A 572 -13.52 0.19 5.91
CA ILE A 572 -12.15 0.61 6.23
C ILE A 572 -11.95 2.09 5.89
N GLY A 573 -12.14 2.44 4.62
CA GLY A 573 -11.86 3.76 4.05
C GLY A 573 -11.17 3.65 2.68
N THR A 574 -10.66 4.78 2.19
CA THR A 574 -9.88 4.85 0.94
C THR A 574 -8.41 4.98 1.27
N THR A 575 -7.59 4.07 0.77
CA THR A 575 -6.12 4.17 0.80
C THR A 575 -5.52 3.38 -0.37
N MET A 576 -4.19 3.40 -0.50
CA MET A 576 -3.48 2.72 -1.58
C MET A 576 -3.14 1.29 -1.19
N VAL A 577 -3.36 0.35 -2.12
CA VAL A 577 -2.77 -0.98 -2.02
C VAL A 577 -1.31 -0.96 -2.47
N ALA A 578 -0.47 -1.87 -1.99
CA ALA A 578 0.96 -1.84 -2.29
C ALA A 578 1.30 -2.39 -3.69
N GLY A 579 0.57 -3.39 -4.16
CA GLY A 579 0.80 -4.05 -5.44
C GLY A 579 -0.48 -4.60 -6.04
N LEU A 580 -0.49 -4.88 -7.35
CA LEU A 580 -1.60 -5.53 -8.04
C LEU A 580 -1.07 -6.78 -8.77
N GLY A 581 -1.80 -7.90 -8.65
CA GLY A 581 -1.38 -9.20 -9.20
C GLY A 581 -2.45 -10.29 -9.06
N THR A 582 -2.16 -11.49 -9.57
CA THR A 582 -3.04 -12.66 -9.46
C THR A 582 -2.86 -13.39 -8.12
N THR A 583 -3.80 -14.29 -7.76
CA THR A 583 -3.58 -15.21 -6.62
C THR A 583 -2.85 -16.49 -7.00
N GLU A 584 -2.53 -16.68 -8.29
CA GLU A 584 -1.97 -17.93 -8.82
C GLU A 584 -0.57 -18.24 -8.28
N ARG A 585 0.21 -17.22 -7.90
CA ARG A 585 1.60 -17.39 -7.45
C ARG A 585 1.89 -16.50 -6.24
N GLY A 586 2.57 -17.07 -5.24
CA GLY A 586 3.39 -16.29 -4.31
C GLY A 586 4.87 -16.47 -4.61
N TRP A 587 5.75 -16.01 -3.72
CA TRP A 587 7.22 -16.19 -3.81
C TRP A 587 7.62 -17.61 -4.24
N ASP A 588 8.42 -17.70 -5.31
CA ASP A 588 8.96 -18.94 -5.91
C ASP A 588 7.93 -20.04 -6.25
N GLY A 589 6.63 -19.71 -6.36
CA GLY A 589 5.56 -20.68 -6.54
C GLY A 589 5.33 -21.62 -5.34
N GLY A 590 5.99 -21.36 -4.21
CA GLY A 590 5.95 -22.20 -3.01
C GLY A 590 4.79 -21.88 -2.06
N GLN A 591 4.15 -20.71 -2.20
CA GLN A 591 2.97 -20.37 -1.40
C GLN A 591 1.70 -20.92 -2.06
N LYS A 592 0.86 -21.62 -1.28
CA LYS A 592 -0.48 -22.06 -1.70
C LYS A 592 -1.30 -20.84 -2.14
N ILE A 593 -2.15 -21.00 -3.17
CA ILE A 593 -3.23 -20.04 -3.51
C ILE A 593 -3.98 -19.71 -2.21
N SER A 594 -3.77 -18.51 -1.69
CA SER A 594 -4.17 -18.13 -0.33
C SER A 594 -5.19 -16.99 -0.31
N GLY A 595 -5.68 -16.57 -1.48
CA GLY A 595 -6.55 -15.38 -1.59
C GLY A 595 -5.78 -14.08 -1.42
N ARG A 596 -4.50 -14.07 -1.84
CA ARG A 596 -3.60 -12.90 -1.92
C ARG A 596 -3.37 -12.54 -3.39
N PRO A 597 -4.16 -11.62 -3.98
CA PRO A 597 -3.93 -11.16 -5.34
C PRO A 597 -2.73 -10.20 -5.35
N GLY A 598 -1.50 -10.72 -5.52
CA GLY A 598 -0.28 -9.94 -5.31
C GLY A 598 -0.23 -9.32 -3.91
N TYR A 599 0.11 -8.02 -3.83
CA TYR A 599 0.05 -7.16 -2.63
C TYR A 599 -1.18 -6.22 -2.65
N SER A 600 -2.35 -6.69 -3.13
CA SER A 600 -3.55 -5.85 -3.25
C SER A 600 -4.27 -5.58 -1.92
N TRP A 601 -3.50 -5.27 -0.87
CA TRP A 601 -3.98 -4.75 0.41
C TRP A 601 -3.16 -3.54 0.84
N TYR A 602 -3.59 -2.91 1.92
CA TYR A 602 -3.06 -1.64 2.36
C TYR A 602 -1.79 -1.84 3.19
N PHE A 603 -0.77 -1.06 2.88
CA PHE A 603 0.47 -1.01 3.66
C PHE A 603 0.68 0.39 4.21
N GLY A 604 1.17 0.49 5.44
CA GLY A 604 1.53 1.77 6.06
C GLY A 604 2.66 2.43 5.30
N ARG A 605 3.84 1.80 5.36
CA ARG A 605 5.08 2.27 4.72
C ARG A 605 4.93 2.52 3.22
N ASP A 606 4.45 1.52 2.47
CA ASP A 606 4.34 1.63 1.01
C ASP A 606 3.37 2.75 0.61
N GLY A 607 2.21 2.81 1.28
CA GLY A 607 1.24 3.88 1.09
C GLY A 607 1.83 5.26 1.41
N GLN A 608 2.67 5.37 2.44
CA GLN A 608 3.31 6.62 2.82
C GLN A 608 4.33 7.10 1.78
N TRP A 609 5.20 6.20 1.29
CA TRP A 609 6.15 6.53 0.21
C TRP A 609 5.42 6.92 -1.08
N CYS A 610 4.37 6.19 -1.46
CA CYS A 610 3.54 6.54 -2.62
C CYS A 610 2.91 7.94 -2.46
N ALA A 611 2.43 8.24 -1.25
CA ALA A 611 1.67 9.44 -0.98
C ALA A 611 2.48 10.75 -1.16
N PHE A 612 3.82 10.72 -1.09
CA PHE A 612 4.64 11.90 -1.40
C PHE A 612 4.44 12.35 -2.85
N ALA A 613 4.55 11.42 -3.81
CA ALA A 613 4.28 11.72 -5.22
C ALA A 613 2.82 12.13 -5.46
N VAL A 614 1.87 11.42 -4.81
CA VAL A 614 0.44 11.74 -4.92
C VAL A 614 0.13 13.15 -4.44
N ASN A 615 0.68 13.53 -3.28
CA ASN A 615 0.50 14.87 -2.76
C ASN A 615 1.11 15.91 -3.71
N ALA A 616 2.31 15.62 -4.24
CA ALA A 616 3.04 16.52 -5.13
C ALA A 616 2.35 16.78 -6.47
N TYR A 617 1.66 15.79 -7.04
CA TYR A 617 0.88 16.01 -8.27
C TYR A 617 -0.51 16.62 -8.04
N GLY A 618 -0.89 16.90 -6.78
CA GLY A 618 -2.15 17.58 -6.43
C GLY A 618 -3.24 16.68 -5.84
N GLY A 619 -2.92 15.43 -5.48
CA GLY A 619 -3.84 14.46 -4.86
C GLY A 619 -4.10 14.68 -3.36
N HIS A 620 -4.14 15.93 -2.88
CA HIS A 620 -4.23 16.28 -1.45
C HIS A 620 -5.42 15.59 -0.74
N GLU A 621 -6.59 15.56 -1.37
CA GLU A 621 -7.78 14.91 -0.80
C GLU A 621 -7.61 13.40 -0.64
N GLN A 622 -6.85 12.75 -1.53
CA GLN A 622 -6.58 11.32 -1.43
C GLN A 622 -5.61 11.05 -0.27
N VAL A 623 -4.56 11.86 -0.13
CA VAL A 623 -3.61 11.77 0.99
C VAL A 623 -4.31 12.03 2.33
N LYS A 624 -5.24 12.98 2.40
CA LYS A 624 -6.09 13.21 3.59
C LYS A 624 -6.88 11.97 3.98
N LYS A 625 -7.47 11.26 3.01
CA LYS A 625 -8.19 9.99 3.27
C LYS A 625 -7.23 8.91 3.78
N MET A 626 -6.03 8.80 3.23
CA MET A 626 -5.00 7.86 3.71
C MET A 626 -4.60 8.14 5.16
N LEU A 627 -4.31 9.40 5.50
CA LEU A 627 -3.97 9.83 6.86
C LEU A 627 -5.09 9.51 7.87
N LYS A 628 -6.36 9.61 7.46
CA LYS A 628 -7.50 9.17 8.29
C LYS A 628 -7.51 7.67 8.52
N VAL A 629 -7.20 6.85 7.52
CA VAL A 629 -7.09 5.40 7.69
C VAL A 629 -5.93 5.04 8.62
N PHE A 630 -4.76 5.67 8.46
CA PHE A 630 -3.62 5.47 9.37
C PHE A 630 -3.97 5.82 10.82
N ALA A 631 -4.62 6.96 11.06
CA ALA A 631 -5.06 7.36 12.39
C ALA A 631 -6.14 6.42 12.97
N LYS A 632 -7.08 5.97 12.14
CA LYS A 632 -8.16 5.05 12.53
C LYS A 632 -7.63 3.69 12.97
N TYR A 633 -6.63 3.15 12.26
CA TYR A 633 -6.04 1.83 12.51
C TYR A 633 -4.70 1.92 13.27
N GLN A 634 -4.43 3.02 13.97
CA GLN A 634 -3.29 3.10 14.89
C GLN A 634 -3.49 2.10 16.05
N SER A 635 -2.41 1.47 16.50
CA SER A 635 -2.44 0.56 17.65
C SER A 635 -2.62 1.33 18.96
N LEU A 636 -2.93 0.59 20.03
CA LEU A 636 -3.07 1.16 21.38
C LEU A 636 -1.80 1.86 21.90
N ASN A 637 -0.61 1.42 21.48
CA ASN A 637 0.66 2.04 21.88
C ASN A 637 1.11 3.16 20.94
N GLY A 638 0.34 3.51 19.90
CA GLY A 638 0.65 4.61 18.99
C GLY A 638 1.34 4.20 17.68
N LYS A 639 1.66 2.93 17.50
CA LYS A 639 2.27 2.39 16.28
C LYS A 639 1.29 2.44 15.09
N ILE A 640 1.79 2.78 13.91
CA ILE A 640 1.07 2.69 12.64
C ILE A 640 1.24 1.29 12.04
N TYR A 641 0.19 0.76 11.42
CA TYR A 641 0.20 -0.59 10.89
C TYR A 641 1.25 -0.78 9.79
N HIS A 642 1.79 -1.99 9.71
CA HIS A 642 2.56 -2.46 8.57
C HIS A 642 1.61 -2.84 7.45
N GLU A 643 0.66 -3.73 7.76
CA GLU A 643 -0.34 -4.25 6.83
C GLU A 643 -1.76 -4.09 7.37
N LEU A 644 -2.69 -3.78 6.48
CA LEU A 644 -4.13 -3.79 6.72
C LEU A 644 -4.82 -4.43 5.50
N THR A 645 -5.41 -5.60 5.71
CA THR A 645 -6.14 -6.29 4.63
C THR A 645 -7.46 -5.58 4.33
N THR A 646 -7.93 -5.65 3.09
CA THR A 646 -9.28 -5.18 2.74
C THR A 646 -10.36 -5.95 3.51
N SER A 647 -10.06 -7.17 3.99
CA SER A 647 -10.94 -7.94 4.87
C SER A 647 -10.90 -7.50 6.35
N GLY A 648 -10.08 -6.49 6.69
CA GLY A 648 -10.08 -5.79 7.97
C GLY A 648 -9.08 -6.31 9.02
N ALA A 649 -8.21 -7.25 8.67
CA ALA A 649 -7.16 -7.73 9.56
C ALA A 649 -5.97 -6.77 9.54
N VAL A 650 -5.45 -6.39 10.71
CA VAL A 650 -4.37 -5.41 10.85
C VAL A 650 -3.16 -6.01 11.55
N HIS A 651 -1.97 -5.61 11.12
CA HIS A 651 -0.70 -6.12 11.60
C HIS A 651 0.36 -5.00 11.70
N TYR A 652 1.31 -5.10 12.65
CA TYR A 652 2.14 -3.97 13.08
C TYR A 652 3.64 -4.33 13.21
N ASP A 653 4.28 -4.85 12.17
CA ASP A 653 5.68 -5.33 12.26
C ASP A 653 6.71 -4.44 11.55
N ALA A 654 6.31 -3.28 11.02
CA ALA A 654 7.21 -2.27 10.44
C ALA A 654 7.52 -1.15 11.45
N SER A 655 8.79 -0.93 11.76
CA SER A 655 9.24 0.14 12.67
C SER A 655 9.24 1.52 11.99
N ASP A 656 9.44 1.58 10.67
CA ASP A 656 9.54 2.82 9.89
C ASP A 656 8.18 3.44 9.50
N ALA A 657 7.10 2.64 9.47
CA ALA A 657 5.76 3.12 9.14
C ALA A 657 5.24 4.21 10.11
N THR A 658 5.71 4.21 11.37
CA THR A 658 5.28 5.19 12.37
C THR A 658 5.95 6.56 12.21
N PRO A 659 7.29 6.68 12.10
CA PRO A 659 7.90 7.96 11.77
C PRO A 659 7.48 8.48 10.37
N LEU A 660 7.34 7.61 9.37
CA LEU A 660 6.89 8.02 8.02
C LEU A 660 5.46 8.60 8.01
N TYR A 661 4.57 8.14 8.87
CA TYR A 661 3.24 8.76 9.05
C TYR A 661 3.34 10.23 9.46
N VAL A 662 4.28 10.55 10.35
CA VAL A 662 4.52 11.93 10.82
C VAL A 662 5.12 12.78 9.70
N VAL A 663 6.08 12.23 8.95
CA VAL A 663 6.67 12.90 7.78
C VAL A 663 5.59 13.21 6.74
N LEU A 664 4.74 12.23 6.41
CA LEU A 664 3.65 12.42 5.45
C LEU A 664 2.61 13.45 5.94
N ALA A 665 2.28 13.48 7.23
CA ALA A 665 1.36 14.47 7.78
C ALA A 665 1.90 15.90 7.60
N ALA A 666 3.20 16.12 7.84
CA ALA A 666 3.83 17.41 7.59
C ALA A 666 3.95 17.73 6.10
N HIS A 667 4.25 16.74 5.24
CA HIS A 667 4.25 16.91 3.79
C HIS A 667 2.86 17.30 3.29
N TYR A 668 1.80 16.62 3.75
CA TYR A 668 0.41 17.00 3.50
C TYR A 668 0.12 18.43 3.94
N LEU A 669 0.54 18.85 5.14
CA LEU A 669 0.33 20.22 5.61
C LEU A 669 1.05 21.26 4.74
N LYS A 670 2.32 21.01 4.39
CA LYS A 670 3.14 21.90 3.54
C LYS A 670 2.52 22.12 2.16
N TYR A 671 1.88 21.11 1.59
CA TYR A 671 1.20 21.22 0.31
C TYR A 671 -0.24 21.75 0.42
N SER A 672 -1.04 21.27 1.37
CA SER A 672 -2.48 21.58 1.43
C SER A 672 -2.81 22.85 2.23
N GLY A 673 -1.99 23.19 3.23
CA GLY A 673 -2.30 24.22 4.23
C GLY A 673 -3.43 23.85 5.21
N ASP A 674 -3.89 22.59 5.25
CA ASP A 674 -5.04 22.18 6.07
C ASP A 674 -4.66 21.97 7.55
N VAL A 675 -4.49 23.11 8.25
CA VAL A 675 -4.22 23.15 9.70
C VAL A 675 -5.34 22.51 10.50
N ALA A 676 -6.60 22.66 10.06
CA ALA A 676 -7.75 22.13 10.79
C ALA A 676 -7.69 20.59 10.87
N PHE A 677 -7.36 19.94 9.76
CA PHE A 677 -7.17 18.49 9.75
C PHE A 677 -5.95 18.06 10.56
N ILE A 678 -4.82 18.79 10.50
CA ILE A 678 -3.67 18.46 11.36
C ILE A 678 -4.02 18.57 12.84
N LYS A 679 -4.79 19.58 13.25
CA LYS A 679 -5.33 19.68 14.62
C LYS A 679 -6.25 18.49 14.97
N GLU A 680 -7.06 18.01 14.03
CA GLU A 680 -7.92 16.81 14.19
C GLU A 680 -7.10 15.55 14.48
N ILE A 681 -6.03 15.29 13.71
CA ILE A 681 -5.19 14.08 13.86
C ILE A 681 -4.01 14.25 14.82
N TRP A 682 -3.79 15.45 15.38
CA TRP A 682 -2.68 15.72 16.30
C TRP A 682 -2.58 14.74 17.49
N PRO A 683 -3.68 14.29 18.13
CA PRO A 683 -3.60 13.27 19.17
C PRO A 683 -3.02 11.94 18.67
N SER A 684 -3.28 11.56 17.41
CA SER A 684 -2.69 10.37 16.80
C SER A 684 -1.20 10.57 16.51
N ILE A 685 -0.81 11.75 16.01
CA ILE A 685 0.60 12.12 15.78
C ILE A 685 1.40 12.08 17.08
N LYS A 686 0.87 12.64 18.19
CA LYS A 686 1.56 12.59 19.49
C LYS A 686 1.78 11.16 19.97
N ARG A 687 0.78 10.28 19.87
CA ARG A 687 0.97 8.86 20.20
C ARG A 687 2.00 8.18 19.30
N ALA A 688 2.09 8.56 18.03
CA ALA A 688 3.12 8.05 17.13
C ALA A 688 4.53 8.50 17.57
N MET A 689 4.69 9.77 17.97
CA MET A 689 5.95 10.26 18.55
C MET A 689 6.29 9.54 19.85
N ASP A 690 5.33 9.42 20.78
CA ASP A 690 5.50 8.71 22.06
C ASP A 690 5.92 7.25 21.83
N PHE A 691 5.35 6.58 20.82
CA PHE A 691 5.76 5.25 20.41
C PHE A 691 7.22 5.23 19.97
N CYS A 692 7.62 6.11 19.04
CA CYS A 692 9.00 6.18 18.55
C CYS A 692 10.00 6.37 19.71
N TYR A 693 9.73 7.31 20.62
CA TYR A 693 10.57 7.50 21.81
C TYR A 693 10.62 6.27 22.71
N SER A 694 9.52 5.53 22.85
CA SER A 694 9.47 4.33 23.68
C SER A 694 10.32 3.17 23.16
N THR A 695 10.81 3.26 21.91
CA THR A 695 11.67 2.24 21.31
C THR A 695 13.14 2.38 21.69
N ASP A 696 13.58 3.55 22.18
CA ASP A 696 14.96 3.79 22.61
C ASP A 696 15.19 3.19 24.01
N THR A 697 15.73 1.96 24.04
CA THR A 697 16.00 1.19 25.26
C THR A 697 17.43 1.32 25.75
N ASP A 698 18.38 1.68 24.87
CA ASP A 698 19.80 1.90 25.23
C ASP A 698 20.16 3.38 25.49
N GLY A 699 19.27 4.32 25.17
CA GLY A 699 19.38 5.74 25.44
C GLY A 699 20.24 6.51 24.43
N ASP A 700 20.46 5.97 23.23
CA ASP A 700 21.22 6.63 22.16
C ASP A 700 20.41 7.60 21.30
N GLY A 701 19.10 7.69 21.53
CA GLY A 701 18.18 8.60 20.83
C GLY A 701 17.68 8.10 19.48
N LEU A 702 18.00 6.86 19.09
CA LEU A 702 17.57 6.25 17.83
C LEU A 702 16.39 5.30 18.03
N ILE A 703 15.66 5.05 16.94
CA ILE A 703 14.61 4.02 16.94
C ILE A 703 15.29 2.65 16.84
N GLU A 704 14.96 1.78 17.79
CA GLU A 704 15.38 0.39 17.78
C GLU A 704 14.35 -0.47 17.05
N ILE A 705 14.84 -1.48 16.33
CA ILE A 705 14.07 -2.52 15.63
C ILE A 705 13.78 -3.69 16.57
N THR A 706 14.64 -3.86 17.58
CA THR A 706 14.57 -4.97 18.54
C THR A 706 13.24 -4.92 19.29
N ASP A 707 12.51 -6.03 19.30
CA ASP A 707 11.19 -6.21 19.95
C ASP A 707 9.98 -5.45 19.36
N VAL A 708 10.21 -4.46 18.48
CA VAL A 708 9.13 -3.65 17.89
C VAL A 708 8.78 -4.02 16.47
N GLY A 709 9.60 -4.78 15.74
CA GLY A 709 9.38 -5.16 14.34
C GLY A 709 10.51 -4.68 13.42
N HIS A 710 10.59 -5.17 12.19
CA HIS A 710 11.69 -4.90 11.25
C HIS A 710 11.78 -3.42 10.82
N GLY A 711 12.97 -3.00 10.38
CA GLY A 711 13.17 -1.73 9.66
C GLY A 711 12.72 -1.84 8.21
N TRP A 712 13.49 -1.24 7.30
CA TRP A 712 13.37 -1.50 5.87
C TRP A 712 13.73 -2.95 5.53
N ILE A 713 14.73 -3.52 6.20
CA ILE A 713 15.24 -4.85 5.89
C ILE A 713 14.40 -5.90 6.62
N GLU A 714 13.52 -6.56 5.88
CA GLU A 714 12.57 -7.54 6.43
C GLU A 714 13.17 -8.97 6.52
N GLY A 715 14.34 -9.19 5.91
CA GLY A 715 15.00 -10.48 5.87
C GLY A 715 16.25 -10.48 4.98
N GLY A 716 16.78 -11.66 4.69
CA GLY A 716 17.95 -11.84 3.82
C GLY A 716 19.28 -11.52 4.49
N ALA A 717 20.33 -11.30 3.69
CA ALA A 717 21.72 -11.22 4.18
C ALA A 717 22.05 -9.95 4.98
N LEU A 718 21.18 -8.93 4.92
CA LEU A 718 21.32 -7.66 5.64
C LEU A 718 20.49 -7.61 6.93
N PHE A 719 19.78 -8.68 7.27
CA PHE A 719 18.88 -8.71 8.42
C PHE A 719 19.63 -8.77 9.76
N GLY A 720 19.00 -8.25 10.82
CA GLY A 720 19.45 -8.41 12.21
C GLY A 720 20.13 -7.19 12.83
N THR A 721 19.98 -6.00 12.24
CA THR A 721 20.43 -4.73 12.83
C THR A 721 19.55 -4.33 14.01
N HIS A 722 20.13 -3.60 14.96
CA HIS A 722 19.41 -2.97 16.06
C HIS A 722 18.76 -1.65 15.61
N THR A 723 19.49 -0.87 14.80
CA THR A 723 18.99 0.32 14.12
C THR A 723 19.55 0.37 12.71
N GLU A 724 18.74 0.75 11.73
CA GLU A 724 19.19 0.97 10.35
C GLU A 724 19.45 2.46 10.07
N VAL A 725 20.44 2.78 9.23
CA VAL A 725 20.70 4.17 8.81
C VAL A 725 19.51 4.79 8.07
N TYR A 726 18.75 3.96 7.34
CA TYR A 726 17.47 4.34 6.72
C TYR A 726 16.44 4.78 7.76
N LEU A 727 16.28 3.99 8.83
CA LEU A 727 15.30 4.26 9.89
C LEU A 727 15.69 5.50 10.69
N ALA A 728 16.98 5.67 11.00
CA ALA A 728 17.51 6.88 11.61
C ALA A 728 17.22 8.13 10.77
N GLY A 729 17.34 8.03 9.43
CA GLY A 729 16.95 9.09 8.50
C GLY A 729 15.45 9.42 8.55
N CYS A 730 14.59 8.39 8.56
CA CYS A 730 13.15 8.56 8.71
C CYS A 730 12.80 9.22 10.06
N TRP A 731 13.52 8.86 11.13
CA TRP A 731 13.31 9.41 12.47
C TRP A 731 13.72 10.88 12.56
N ALA A 732 14.89 11.26 12.05
CA ALA A 732 15.31 12.66 11.94
C ALA A 732 14.27 13.51 11.18
N ALA A 733 13.76 13.00 10.06
CA ALA A 733 12.72 13.67 9.28
C ALA A 733 11.39 13.77 10.03
N ALA A 734 11.01 12.74 10.80
CA ALA A 734 9.80 12.74 11.62
C ALA A 734 9.88 13.77 12.76
N LEU A 735 11.05 13.93 13.39
CA LEU A 735 11.29 14.95 14.40
C LEU A 735 11.20 16.37 13.82
N ASP A 736 11.81 16.62 12.66
CA ASP A 736 11.67 17.91 11.94
C ASP A 736 10.20 18.18 11.56
N ALA A 737 9.50 17.16 11.05
CA ALA A 737 8.10 17.23 10.67
C ALA A 737 7.19 17.52 11.89
N ALA A 738 7.42 16.82 13.00
CA ALA A 738 6.70 17.02 14.24
C ALA A 738 6.97 18.42 14.81
N SER A 739 8.20 18.94 14.71
CA SER A 739 8.54 20.29 15.13
C SER A 739 7.76 21.36 14.36
N TYR A 740 7.71 21.22 13.03
CA TYR A 740 6.93 22.11 12.15
C TYR A 740 5.42 22.07 12.49
N MET A 741 4.85 20.88 12.67
CA MET A 741 3.44 20.73 13.02
C MET A 741 3.13 21.24 14.43
N ALA A 742 3.99 20.95 15.43
CA ALA A 742 3.84 21.42 16.81
C ALA A 742 3.79 22.97 16.88
N SER A 743 4.66 23.64 16.12
CA SER A 743 4.64 25.10 15.99
C SER A 743 3.31 25.61 15.43
N THR A 744 2.75 24.89 14.46
CA THR A 744 1.49 25.23 13.79
C THR A 744 0.26 25.00 14.67
N VAL A 745 0.29 23.99 15.54
CA VAL A 745 -0.80 23.67 16.48
C VAL A 745 -0.65 24.32 17.85
N GLU A 746 0.24 25.32 17.97
CA GLU A 746 0.44 26.15 19.16
C GLU A 746 1.05 25.39 20.36
N GLU A 747 1.94 24.43 20.09
CA GLU A 747 2.69 23.63 21.09
C GLU A 747 4.22 23.92 21.01
N PRO A 748 4.68 25.18 21.26
CA PRO A 748 6.07 25.59 21.00
C PRO A 748 7.12 24.88 21.85
N GLY A 749 6.73 24.35 23.02
CA GLY A 749 7.61 23.54 23.87
C GLY A 749 7.97 22.21 23.20
N LEU A 750 6.98 21.50 22.66
CA LEU A 750 7.19 20.29 21.87
C LEU A 750 7.99 20.60 20.61
N ALA A 751 7.67 21.69 19.92
CA ALA A 751 8.40 22.10 18.72
C ALA A 751 9.91 22.24 18.96
N SER A 752 10.28 22.88 20.08
CA SER A 752 11.68 23.09 20.45
C SER A 752 12.37 21.79 20.86
N SER A 753 11.66 20.89 21.57
CA SER A 753 12.19 19.58 21.95
C SER A 753 12.48 18.72 20.72
N TYR A 754 11.50 18.58 19.82
CA TYR A 754 11.65 17.77 18.61
C TYR A 754 12.77 18.30 17.71
N ALA A 755 12.92 19.62 17.59
CA ALA A 755 14.02 20.22 16.83
C ALA A 755 15.41 19.94 17.46
N SER A 756 15.49 19.91 18.79
CA SER A 756 16.72 19.56 19.50
C SER A 756 17.08 18.10 19.26
N ASP A 757 16.12 17.21 19.41
CA ASP A 757 16.33 15.77 19.23
C ASP A 757 16.69 15.44 17.76
N ALA A 758 16.06 16.12 16.79
CA ALA A 758 16.40 15.96 15.36
C ALA A 758 17.88 16.26 15.12
N LYS A 759 18.41 17.31 15.74
CA LYS A 759 19.82 17.68 15.62
C LYS A 759 20.75 16.62 16.18
N GLU A 760 20.39 16.00 17.30
CA GLU A 760 21.20 14.93 17.91
C GLU A 760 21.20 13.66 17.04
N VAL A 761 20.03 13.24 16.53
CA VAL A 761 19.93 12.10 15.61
C VAL A 761 20.75 12.32 14.34
N LYS A 762 20.66 13.52 13.73
CA LYS A 762 21.44 13.87 12.54
C LYS A 762 22.94 13.82 12.80
N ARG A 763 23.39 14.29 13.97
CA ARG A 763 24.78 14.19 14.39
C ARG A 763 25.22 12.72 14.50
N SER A 764 24.42 11.85 15.12
CA SER A 764 24.73 10.41 15.19
C SER A 764 24.79 9.74 13.82
N ILE A 765 23.95 10.13 12.86
CA ILE A 765 24.07 9.65 11.47
C ILE A 765 25.42 10.05 10.88
N ASP A 766 25.81 11.32 10.99
CA ASP A 766 27.06 11.81 10.41
C ASP A 766 28.31 11.22 11.10
N ASP A 767 28.29 11.10 12.43
CA ASP A 767 29.46 10.72 13.23
C ASP A 767 29.60 9.21 13.40
N ASP A 768 28.50 8.50 13.72
CA ASP A 768 28.57 7.10 14.15
C ASP A 768 28.41 6.11 12.96
N PHE A 769 27.53 6.40 12.00
CA PHE A 769 27.29 5.51 10.86
C PHE A 769 28.33 5.64 9.73
N TRP A 770 29.22 6.63 9.77
CA TRP A 770 30.17 6.91 8.69
C TRP A 770 31.48 6.12 8.83
N ASP A 771 31.79 5.28 7.84
CA ASP A 771 33.12 4.66 7.70
C ASP A 771 34.07 5.64 7.02
N SER A 772 34.97 6.26 7.80
CA SER A 772 35.95 7.22 7.26
C SER A 772 37.05 6.60 6.40
N GLU A 773 37.32 5.30 6.53
CA GLU A 773 38.36 4.62 5.74
C GLU A 773 37.82 4.19 4.37
N LYS A 774 36.58 3.69 4.33
CA LYS A 774 35.92 3.20 3.11
C LYS A 774 35.02 4.25 2.43
N GLU A 775 34.75 5.37 3.11
CA GLU A 775 33.95 6.50 2.63
C GLU A 775 32.49 6.18 2.28
N TYR A 776 31.80 5.43 3.15
CA TYR A 776 30.36 5.16 3.03
C TYR A 776 29.65 5.10 4.40
N PHE A 777 28.32 5.14 4.40
CA PHE A 777 27.51 4.90 5.61
C PHE A 777 27.19 3.41 5.78
N TYR A 778 27.47 2.86 6.97
CA TYR A 778 27.08 1.51 7.34
C TYR A 778 25.56 1.32 7.23
N VAL A 779 25.11 0.13 6.82
CA VAL A 779 23.67 -0.18 6.71
C VAL A 779 22.94 -0.05 8.05
N GLY A 780 23.59 -0.45 9.14
CA GLY A 780 22.97 -0.44 10.46
C GLY A 780 23.94 -0.62 11.62
N LYS A 781 23.49 -0.20 12.80
CA LYS A 781 24.12 -0.42 14.11
C LYS A 781 23.59 -1.73 14.72
N MET A 782 24.45 -2.50 15.34
CA MET A 782 24.16 -3.78 16.00
C MET A 782 23.90 -3.57 17.48
N LYS A 783 23.27 -4.55 18.15
CA LYS A 783 22.88 -4.46 19.57
C LYS A 783 24.08 -4.34 20.53
N ASP A 784 25.27 -4.77 20.12
CA ASP A 784 26.51 -4.62 20.88
C ASP A 784 27.24 -3.27 20.62
N GLY A 785 26.65 -2.40 19.81
CA GLY A 785 27.20 -1.11 19.41
C GLY A 785 28.15 -1.16 18.21
N SER A 786 28.46 -2.35 17.67
CA SER A 786 29.21 -2.48 16.41
C SER A 786 28.34 -2.11 15.19
N PHE A 787 28.95 -1.98 14.01
CA PHE A 787 28.23 -1.66 12.77
C PHE A 787 28.29 -2.79 11.74
N MET A 788 27.22 -2.94 10.97
CA MET A 788 27.22 -3.83 9.80
C MET A 788 28.07 -3.21 8.69
N GLU A 789 29.26 -3.78 8.47
CA GLU A 789 30.23 -3.36 7.43
C GLU A 789 29.79 -3.65 5.98
N GLU A 790 28.61 -3.18 5.60
CA GLU A 790 28.12 -3.20 4.24
C GLU A 790 27.73 -1.77 3.83
N GLU A 791 27.98 -1.44 2.56
CA GLU A 791 27.43 -0.25 1.91
C GLU A 791 26.13 -0.61 1.19
N SER A 792 25.20 0.34 1.08
CA SER A 792 23.93 0.13 0.40
C SER A 792 23.32 1.43 -0.10
N VAL A 793 22.50 1.33 -1.15
CA VAL A 793 21.65 2.41 -1.65
C VAL A 793 20.69 2.98 -0.59
N LEU A 794 20.42 2.24 0.49
CA LEU A 794 19.56 2.70 1.59
C LEU A 794 20.06 4.00 2.25
N SER A 795 21.37 4.26 2.19
CA SER A 795 21.97 5.54 2.62
C SER A 795 21.53 6.75 1.78
N GLY A 796 20.91 6.53 0.61
CA GLY A 796 20.29 7.59 -0.19
C GLY A 796 19.08 8.24 0.49
N VAL A 797 18.34 7.49 1.31
CA VAL A 797 17.15 8.01 2.02
C VAL A 797 17.49 9.10 3.04
N PRO A 798 18.43 8.91 3.99
CA PRO A 798 18.82 9.99 4.90
C PRO A 798 19.44 11.20 4.17
N ILE A 799 20.08 11.02 3.01
CA ILE A 799 20.55 12.14 2.18
C ILE A 799 19.35 12.94 1.62
N TYR A 800 18.38 12.23 1.02
CA TYR A 800 17.17 12.85 0.48
C TYR A 800 16.37 13.60 1.55
N LEU A 801 16.23 13.01 2.75
CA LEU A 801 15.47 13.55 3.87
C LEU A 801 16.20 14.63 4.68
N ASP A 802 17.33 15.17 4.21
CA ASP A 802 18.14 16.18 4.94
C ASP A 802 18.60 15.71 6.34
N ALA A 803 18.82 14.39 6.51
CA ALA A 803 19.29 13.79 7.75
C ALA A 803 20.83 13.65 7.79
N VAL A 804 21.50 13.58 6.63
CA VAL A 804 22.95 13.73 6.52
C VAL A 804 23.28 15.22 6.40
N THR A 805 24.00 15.78 7.37
CA THR A 805 24.29 17.23 7.40
C THR A 805 25.67 17.59 6.84
N ASP A 806 26.57 16.61 6.73
CA ASP A 806 27.85 16.74 6.03
C ASP A 806 27.66 16.60 4.51
N SER A 807 27.77 17.73 3.80
CA SER A 807 27.58 17.78 2.35
C SER A 807 28.59 16.96 1.56
N ASP A 808 29.82 16.80 2.07
CA ASP A 808 30.87 16.06 1.38
C ASP A 808 30.62 14.55 1.51
N LYS A 809 30.20 14.07 2.69
CA LYS A 809 29.77 12.67 2.88
C LYS A 809 28.57 12.34 2.00
N ALA A 810 27.53 13.20 2.03
CA ALA A 810 26.35 13.04 1.18
C ALA A 810 26.71 12.96 -0.30
N MET A 811 27.55 13.88 -0.80
CA MET A 811 27.97 13.90 -2.21
C MET A 811 28.76 12.65 -2.60
N LYS A 812 29.70 12.20 -1.77
CA LYS A 812 30.50 10.99 -2.03
C LYS A 812 29.61 9.75 -2.12
N THR A 813 28.68 9.58 -1.18
CA THR A 813 27.75 8.46 -1.17
C THR A 813 26.80 8.50 -2.37
N ALA A 814 26.12 9.62 -2.62
CA ALA A 814 25.18 9.71 -3.74
C ALA A 814 25.87 9.49 -5.10
N LYS A 815 27.09 10.03 -5.29
CA LYS A 815 27.88 9.82 -6.52
C LYS A 815 28.22 8.35 -6.77
N SER A 816 28.35 7.52 -5.72
CA SER A 816 28.75 6.11 -5.88
C SER A 816 27.66 5.27 -6.58
N PHE A 817 26.39 5.65 -6.45
CA PHE A 817 25.24 4.94 -7.02
C PHE A 817 25.28 4.87 -8.54
N ALA A 818 25.93 5.83 -9.21
CA ALA A 818 26.12 5.84 -10.67
C ALA A 818 27.00 4.68 -11.19
N SER A 819 27.80 4.04 -10.34
CA SER A 819 28.69 2.94 -10.75
C SER A 819 27.93 1.71 -11.26
N ASN A 820 28.51 0.98 -12.21
CA ASN A 820 27.99 -0.30 -12.71
C ASN A 820 27.84 -1.39 -11.62
N PHE A 821 28.47 -1.22 -10.46
CA PHE A 821 28.25 -2.11 -9.33
C PHE A 821 26.85 -1.92 -8.71
N TYR A 822 26.35 -0.69 -8.62
CA TYR A 822 24.98 -0.39 -8.16
C TYR A 822 23.98 -0.38 -9.32
N SER A 823 24.29 0.41 -10.35
CA SER A 823 23.44 0.69 -11.51
C SER A 823 23.56 -0.39 -12.58
N THR A 824 22.46 -1.07 -12.87
CA THR A 824 22.29 -1.85 -14.09
C THR A 824 21.82 -0.96 -15.23
N ASP A 825 21.62 -1.55 -16.41
CA ASP A 825 20.98 -0.86 -17.53
C ASP A 825 19.47 -0.63 -17.31
N TRP A 826 18.88 -1.22 -16.26
CA TRP A 826 17.44 -1.19 -15.96
C TRP A 826 17.10 -0.72 -14.53
N GLY A 827 18.08 -0.26 -13.73
CA GLY A 827 17.81 0.32 -12.41
C GLY A 827 18.92 0.08 -11.40
N VAL A 828 18.61 0.29 -10.11
CA VAL A 828 19.60 0.28 -9.03
C VAL A 828 19.41 -0.92 -8.10
N ARG A 829 20.50 -1.63 -7.80
CA ARG A 829 20.54 -2.73 -6.84
C ARG A 829 20.61 -2.20 -5.41
N ILE A 830 20.07 -2.96 -4.45
CA ILE A 830 20.20 -2.63 -3.02
C ILE A 830 21.66 -2.64 -2.55
N LEU A 831 22.44 -3.63 -3.02
CA LEU A 831 23.85 -3.81 -2.72
C LEU A 831 24.66 -3.70 -4.00
N PRO A 832 25.89 -3.17 -3.94
CA PRO A 832 26.78 -3.19 -5.07
C PRO A 832 27.18 -4.64 -5.39
N GLU A 833 27.34 -4.95 -6.68
CA GLU A 833 27.58 -6.32 -7.16
C GLU A 833 28.90 -6.94 -6.63
N ASN A 834 29.84 -6.13 -6.13
CA ASN A 834 31.08 -6.58 -5.51
C ASN A 834 30.93 -6.96 -4.02
N SER A 835 29.77 -6.71 -3.38
CA SER A 835 29.50 -7.19 -2.02
C SER A 835 29.49 -8.72 -1.98
N LYS A 836 30.03 -9.30 -0.92
CA LYS A 836 29.98 -10.76 -0.68
C LYS A 836 28.57 -11.26 -0.40
N LYS A 837 27.67 -10.36 0.00
CA LYS A 837 26.25 -10.64 0.25
C LYS A 837 25.39 -10.47 -0.99
N PHE A 838 25.98 -10.09 -2.13
CA PHE A 838 25.24 -9.86 -3.37
C PHE A 838 24.70 -11.16 -3.99
N HIS A 839 23.38 -11.24 -4.12
CA HIS A 839 22.65 -12.31 -4.78
C HIS A 839 21.57 -11.71 -5.70
N PRO A 840 21.74 -11.76 -7.04
CA PRO A 840 20.94 -10.95 -7.98
C PRO A 840 19.45 -11.33 -8.02
N GLY A 841 19.10 -12.54 -7.62
CA GLY A 841 17.71 -13.00 -7.55
C GLY A 841 17.13 -13.01 -6.13
N SER A 842 17.76 -12.36 -5.16
CA SER A 842 17.36 -12.43 -3.76
C SER A 842 16.90 -11.07 -3.23
N TYR A 843 15.76 -11.09 -2.53
CA TYR A 843 15.18 -9.95 -1.82
C TYR A 843 16.16 -9.41 -0.77
N HIS A 844 16.27 -8.08 -0.64
CA HIS A 844 17.26 -7.37 0.20
C HIS A 844 18.74 -7.78 0.01
N SER A 845 19.09 -8.54 -1.03
CA SER A 845 20.47 -9.03 -1.21
C SER A 845 21.01 -8.84 -2.63
N GLY A 846 20.23 -8.39 -3.62
CA GLY A 846 20.79 -8.05 -4.93
C GLY A 846 19.82 -7.79 -6.07
N MET A 847 18.51 -7.93 -5.86
CA MET A 847 17.51 -7.46 -6.82
C MET A 847 17.61 -5.96 -7.08
N VAL A 848 17.18 -5.54 -8.27
CA VAL A 848 16.96 -4.15 -8.66
C VAL A 848 15.53 -3.78 -8.34
N TRP A 849 15.30 -2.69 -7.62
CA TRP A 849 13.95 -2.20 -7.36
C TRP A 849 13.82 -0.80 -7.93
N PRO A 850 12.73 -0.49 -8.66
CA PRO A 850 12.47 0.88 -9.08
C PRO A 850 12.42 1.85 -7.89
N LEU A 851 12.01 1.39 -6.71
CA LEU A 851 12.12 2.16 -5.47
C LEU A 851 13.55 2.63 -5.18
N PHE A 852 14.54 1.74 -5.28
CA PHE A 852 15.94 2.08 -5.05
C PHE A 852 16.48 3.02 -6.12
N GLY A 853 16.04 2.86 -7.37
CA GLY A 853 16.33 3.83 -8.43
C GLY A 853 15.77 5.22 -8.11
N GLY A 854 14.58 5.29 -7.52
CA GLY A 854 13.97 6.54 -7.05
C GLY A 854 14.74 7.19 -5.90
N TRP A 855 15.10 6.44 -4.86
CA TRP A 855 15.88 6.95 -3.74
C TRP A 855 17.29 7.38 -4.14
N ALA A 856 17.97 6.61 -5.00
CA ALA A 856 19.25 7.00 -5.56
C ALA A 856 19.13 8.32 -6.33
N SER A 857 18.14 8.43 -7.22
CA SER A 857 17.88 9.65 -8.00
C SER A 857 17.62 10.87 -7.11
N LEU A 858 16.80 10.73 -6.07
CA LEU A 858 16.52 11.80 -5.11
C LEU A 858 17.79 12.28 -4.39
N ALA A 859 18.62 11.34 -3.91
CA ALA A 859 19.90 11.66 -3.26
C ALA A 859 20.90 12.32 -4.22
N GLU A 860 20.95 11.84 -5.46
CA GLU A 860 21.82 12.39 -6.51
C GLU A 860 21.39 13.79 -6.94
N TYR A 861 20.09 14.06 -7.10
CA TYR A 861 19.59 15.43 -7.31
C TYR A 861 19.93 16.35 -6.14
N LYS A 862 19.76 15.87 -4.90
CA LYS A 862 20.05 16.64 -3.68
C LYS A 862 21.51 17.09 -3.60
N THR A 863 22.41 16.27 -4.12
CA THR A 863 23.88 16.46 -4.07
C THR A 863 24.46 17.05 -5.38
N GLY A 864 23.61 17.28 -6.39
CA GLY A 864 24.02 17.90 -7.66
C GLY A 864 24.59 16.95 -8.71
N ASN A 865 24.43 15.63 -8.54
CA ASN A 865 24.80 14.57 -9.48
C ASN A 865 23.69 14.33 -10.52
N TYR A 866 23.33 15.37 -11.27
CA TYR A 866 22.12 15.38 -12.10
C TYR A 866 22.12 14.35 -13.23
N ALA A 867 23.29 14.01 -13.76
CA ALA A 867 23.36 13.13 -14.92
C ALA A 867 22.98 11.68 -14.58
N SER A 868 23.45 11.14 -13.46
CA SER A 868 23.04 9.83 -12.97
C SER A 868 21.62 9.86 -12.41
N ALA A 869 21.23 10.95 -11.75
CA ALA A 869 19.88 11.10 -11.21
C ALA A 869 18.80 10.98 -12.31
N TYR A 870 19.03 11.61 -13.47
CA TYR A 870 18.15 11.49 -14.63
C TYR A 870 18.20 10.09 -15.26
N ASN A 871 19.37 9.43 -15.26
CA ASN A 871 19.50 8.08 -15.76
C ASN A 871 18.61 7.11 -14.97
N HIS A 872 18.59 7.20 -13.64
CA HIS A 872 17.75 6.32 -12.81
C HIS A 872 16.26 6.58 -12.97
N ILE A 873 15.83 7.85 -13.18
CA ILE A 873 14.45 8.16 -13.59
C ILE A 873 14.10 7.40 -14.87
N MET A 874 14.97 7.47 -15.88
CA MET A 874 14.72 6.83 -17.17
C MET A 874 14.75 5.30 -17.07
N SER A 875 15.64 4.72 -16.26
CA SER A 875 15.68 3.26 -16.05
C SER A 875 14.38 2.73 -15.45
N ASN A 876 13.79 3.44 -14.48
CA ASN A 876 12.47 3.08 -13.95
C ASN A 876 11.37 3.30 -14.98
N LEU A 877 11.42 4.45 -15.65
CA LEU A 877 10.39 4.86 -16.60
C LEU A 877 10.29 3.87 -17.75
N LEU A 878 11.39 3.41 -18.35
CA LEU A 878 11.36 2.60 -19.58
C LEU A 878 10.74 1.20 -19.42
N ILE A 879 10.43 0.75 -18.19
CA ILE A 879 9.84 -0.56 -17.91
C ILE A 879 8.41 -0.69 -18.50
N TYR A 880 7.68 0.42 -18.68
CA TYR A 880 6.25 0.40 -19.05
C TYR A 880 5.93 -0.30 -20.39
N GLU A 881 6.93 -0.54 -21.25
CA GLU A 881 6.74 -1.14 -22.58
C GLU A 881 6.76 -2.68 -22.59
N ASP A 882 7.29 -3.34 -21.55
CA ASP A 882 7.78 -4.72 -21.68
C ASP A 882 6.77 -5.80 -21.26
N TRP A 883 6.35 -5.86 -19.99
CA TRP A 883 5.52 -6.94 -19.44
C TRP A 883 4.06 -6.51 -19.30
N ASN A 884 3.64 -6.12 -18.10
CA ASN A 884 2.33 -5.53 -17.87
C ASN A 884 2.30 -4.11 -18.44
N LEU A 885 1.77 -3.96 -19.66
CA LEU A 885 1.80 -2.72 -20.44
C LEU A 885 1.32 -1.50 -19.65
N GLY A 886 2.17 -0.47 -19.60
CA GLY A 886 1.96 0.75 -18.82
C GLY A 886 2.46 0.67 -17.38
N GLY A 887 2.70 -0.54 -16.87
CA GLY A 887 3.08 -0.80 -15.49
C GLY A 887 4.58 -0.87 -15.24
N VAL A 888 4.97 -0.62 -14.00
CA VAL A 888 6.33 -0.76 -13.49
C VAL A 888 6.38 -1.93 -12.49
N GLU A 889 7.26 -2.89 -12.77
CA GLU A 889 7.44 -4.11 -11.98
C GLU A 889 7.86 -3.83 -10.52
N GLU A 890 7.53 -4.75 -9.62
CA GLU A 890 7.93 -4.64 -8.21
C GLU A 890 9.47 -4.68 -8.06
N THR A 891 10.07 -5.74 -8.58
CA THR A 891 11.51 -5.96 -8.56
C THR A 891 11.97 -6.67 -9.83
N LEU A 892 13.20 -6.40 -10.22
CA LEU A 892 13.90 -6.99 -11.36
C LEU A 892 15.12 -7.75 -10.86
N ASN A 893 15.55 -8.78 -11.61
CA ASN A 893 16.78 -9.49 -11.31
C ASN A 893 18.00 -8.56 -11.46
N GLY A 894 18.96 -8.65 -10.53
CA GLY A 894 20.15 -7.81 -10.49
C GLY A 894 21.20 -8.10 -11.57
N SER A 895 21.08 -9.19 -12.33
CA SER A 895 22.05 -9.57 -13.37
C SER A 895 21.43 -9.80 -14.76
N GLU A 896 20.11 -9.83 -14.86
CA GLU A 896 19.37 -10.04 -16.11
C GLU A 896 18.08 -9.22 -16.10
N TYR A 897 17.73 -8.58 -17.22
CA TYR A 897 16.52 -7.78 -17.30
C TYR A 897 15.27 -8.67 -17.38
N LYS A 898 14.73 -9.04 -16.22
CA LYS A 898 13.49 -9.80 -16.05
C LYS A 898 12.83 -9.54 -14.70
N PRO A 899 11.51 -9.71 -14.58
CA PRO A 899 10.80 -9.59 -13.31
C PRO A 899 11.29 -10.66 -12.34
N ALA A 900 11.40 -10.27 -11.06
CA ALA A 900 11.78 -11.16 -9.96
C ALA A 900 10.86 -11.00 -8.73
N GLY A 901 9.91 -10.06 -8.77
CA GLY A 901 8.94 -9.82 -7.71
C GLY A 901 7.69 -10.69 -7.81
N VAL A 902 6.76 -10.45 -6.88
CA VAL A 902 5.45 -11.11 -6.81
C VAL A 902 4.39 -10.31 -7.56
N CYS A 903 4.50 -8.98 -7.58
CA CYS A 903 3.53 -8.11 -8.25
C CYS A 903 4.06 -7.60 -9.60
N SER A 904 3.20 -7.67 -10.61
CA SER A 904 3.47 -7.10 -11.95
C SER A 904 3.35 -5.57 -12.04
N GLN A 905 2.75 -4.98 -11.01
CA GLN A 905 2.56 -3.54 -10.85
C GLN A 905 2.67 -3.24 -9.35
N GLN A 906 3.50 -2.27 -8.99
CA GLN A 906 3.69 -1.88 -7.61
C GLN A 906 3.61 -0.38 -7.41
N GLY A 907 2.85 0.04 -6.39
CA GLY A 907 2.54 1.44 -6.13
C GLY A 907 3.79 2.28 -5.96
N TRP A 908 4.75 1.84 -5.14
CA TRP A 908 5.96 2.64 -4.93
C TRP A 908 6.83 2.74 -6.18
N SER A 909 6.75 1.75 -7.08
CA SER A 909 7.61 1.66 -8.26
C SER A 909 7.12 2.65 -9.29
N GLU A 910 5.79 2.72 -9.47
CA GLU A 910 5.14 3.77 -10.25
C GLU A 910 5.47 5.16 -9.70
N THR A 911 5.27 5.36 -8.40
CA THR A 911 5.49 6.68 -7.79
C THR A 911 6.95 7.11 -7.77
N MET A 912 7.90 6.17 -7.80
CA MET A 912 9.34 6.46 -7.87
C MET A 912 9.85 6.74 -9.28
N VAL A 913 8.98 6.72 -10.29
CA VAL A 913 9.19 7.47 -11.53
C VAL A 913 8.91 8.96 -11.29
N LEU A 914 7.86 9.26 -10.52
CA LEU A 914 7.29 10.61 -10.37
C LEU A 914 7.99 11.46 -9.29
N GLN A 915 8.20 10.91 -8.11
CA GLN A 915 8.74 11.65 -6.96
C GLN A 915 10.12 12.27 -7.26
N PRO A 916 11.09 11.55 -7.89
CA PRO A 916 12.36 12.17 -8.25
C PRO A 916 12.21 13.26 -9.32
N ILE A 917 11.20 13.22 -10.18
CA ILE A 917 10.89 14.31 -11.11
C ILE A 917 10.42 15.54 -10.33
N TYR A 918 9.56 15.37 -9.33
CA TYR A 918 8.99 16.48 -8.58
C TYR A 918 9.99 17.10 -7.60
N GLU A 919 10.51 16.28 -6.70
CA GLU A 919 11.31 16.78 -5.58
C GLU A 919 12.80 16.88 -5.94
N GLY A 920 13.27 16.09 -6.91
CA GLY A 920 14.64 16.13 -7.44
C GLY A 920 14.77 17.06 -8.65
N MET A 921 14.23 16.67 -9.80
CA MET A 921 14.40 17.37 -11.08
C MET A 921 13.79 18.77 -11.08
N LEU A 922 12.60 18.97 -10.50
CA LEU A 922 11.99 20.30 -10.37
C LEU A 922 12.43 21.02 -9.08
N GLY A 923 12.98 20.31 -8.10
CA GLY A 923 13.29 20.84 -6.77
C GLY A 923 12.05 21.40 -6.07
N LEU A 924 10.87 20.81 -6.30
CA LEU A 924 9.60 21.32 -5.79
C LEU A 924 9.52 21.15 -4.28
N SER A 925 9.40 22.28 -3.56
CA SER A 925 9.17 22.29 -2.11
C SER A 925 8.23 23.43 -1.73
N PRO A 926 6.91 23.16 -1.59
CA PRO A 926 5.93 24.16 -1.21
C PRO A 926 5.84 24.36 0.31
N ASP A 927 5.36 25.54 0.68
CA ASP A 927 4.91 25.90 2.02
C ASP A 927 3.64 26.74 1.90
N ALA A 928 2.51 26.04 1.86
CA ALA A 928 1.18 26.60 1.71
C ALA A 928 0.82 27.58 2.84
N LEU A 929 1.31 27.35 4.07
CA LEU A 929 1.05 28.25 5.20
C LEU A 929 1.69 29.63 5.01
N ASN A 930 2.85 29.67 4.37
CA ASN A 930 3.57 30.90 4.06
C ASN A 930 3.30 31.43 2.64
N HIS A 931 2.32 30.87 1.92
CA HIS A 931 2.04 31.18 0.52
C HIS A 931 3.32 31.20 -0.34
N SER A 932 4.20 30.22 -0.14
CA SER A 932 5.49 30.16 -0.82
C SER A 932 5.79 28.81 -1.45
N VAL A 933 6.60 28.81 -2.51
CA VAL A 933 7.07 27.58 -3.17
C VAL A 933 8.52 27.75 -3.60
N SER A 934 9.32 26.72 -3.36
CA SER A 934 10.69 26.65 -3.87
C SER A 934 10.73 25.79 -5.13
N LEU A 935 11.50 26.24 -6.12
CA LEU A 935 11.75 25.51 -7.37
C LEU A 935 13.24 25.58 -7.73
N GLU A 936 13.80 24.44 -8.09
CA GLU A 936 15.16 24.28 -8.60
C GLU A 936 15.19 23.35 -9.82
N PRO A 937 14.76 23.81 -11.01
CA PRO A 937 14.65 22.95 -12.18
C PRO A 937 16.04 22.58 -12.74
N ASN A 938 16.35 21.28 -12.75
CA ASN A 938 17.61 20.66 -13.19
C ASN A 938 17.36 19.67 -14.34
N PHE A 939 16.95 20.17 -15.50
CA PHE A 939 16.68 19.36 -16.70
C PHE A 939 17.96 18.94 -17.44
N PRO A 940 17.93 17.86 -18.25
CA PRO A 940 19.02 17.52 -19.17
C PRO A 940 19.48 18.72 -19.99
N TRP A 941 20.80 18.89 -20.14
CA TRP A 941 21.37 20.14 -20.65
C TRP A 941 20.93 20.53 -22.06
N ASN A 942 20.50 19.57 -22.87
CA ASN A 942 20.02 19.76 -24.23
C ASN A 942 18.50 20.04 -24.33
N TRP A 943 17.76 20.02 -23.23
CA TRP A 943 16.34 20.37 -23.25
C TRP A 943 16.16 21.88 -23.38
N ASN A 944 15.88 22.32 -24.62
CA ASN A 944 15.77 23.74 -24.93
C ASN A 944 14.37 24.33 -24.66
N LYS A 945 13.36 23.47 -24.49
CA LYS A 945 11.97 23.86 -24.22
C LYS A 945 11.33 22.88 -23.26
N VAL A 946 10.82 23.37 -22.14
CA VAL A 946 10.06 22.56 -21.18
C VAL A 946 8.85 23.37 -20.74
N LYS A 947 7.70 22.73 -20.57
CA LYS A 947 6.52 23.33 -19.96
C LYS A 947 6.12 22.49 -18.74
N VAL A 948 5.90 23.14 -17.61
CA VAL A 948 5.44 22.53 -16.37
C VAL A 948 4.15 23.23 -15.95
N GLU A 949 3.10 22.47 -15.73
CA GLU A 949 1.76 22.98 -15.43
C GLU A 949 1.19 22.31 -14.19
N ASN A 950 0.29 23.00 -13.49
CA ASN A 950 -0.43 22.50 -12.31
C ASN A 950 0.46 22.20 -11.09
N ILE A 951 1.42 23.07 -10.76
CA ILE A 951 2.09 23.03 -9.45
C ILE A 951 1.11 23.58 -8.42
N LYS A 952 0.44 22.67 -7.70
CA LYS A 952 -0.62 23.00 -6.75
C LYS A 952 -0.12 22.96 -5.30
N PHE A 953 -0.46 23.99 -4.55
CA PHE A 953 -0.28 24.04 -3.10
C PHE A 953 -1.18 25.12 -2.50
N GLY A 954 -1.82 24.86 -1.36
CA GLY A 954 -2.83 25.74 -0.77
C GLY A 954 -3.91 26.12 -1.77
N ASP A 955 -4.14 27.42 -1.95
CA ASP A 955 -5.03 28.00 -2.96
C ASP A 955 -4.33 28.32 -4.30
N HIS A 956 -3.04 28.02 -4.44
CA HIS A 956 -2.20 28.42 -5.58
C HIS A 956 -2.12 27.37 -6.67
N ASN A 957 -2.01 27.83 -7.92
CA ASN A 957 -1.63 27.01 -9.07
C ASN A 957 -0.57 27.74 -9.90
N ILE A 958 0.68 27.30 -9.77
CA ILE A 958 1.83 27.88 -10.48
C ILE A 958 2.20 27.01 -11.68
N ASN A 959 2.57 27.67 -12.75
CA ASN A 959 2.98 27.05 -14.00
C ASN A 959 4.23 27.76 -14.50
N PHE A 960 5.07 27.08 -15.29
CA PHE A 960 6.16 27.73 -15.98
C PHE A 960 6.51 27.12 -17.33
N ARG A 961 7.15 27.94 -18.18
CA ARG A 961 7.80 27.49 -19.41
C ARG A 961 9.25 27.92 -19.40
N LEU A 962 10.13 27.00 -19.77
CA LEU A 962 11.54 27.21 -20.02
C LEU A 962 11.78 27.34 -21.52
N ASP A 963 12.51 28.38 -21.93
CA ASP A 963 13.08 28.55 -23.26
C ASP A 963 14.59 28.81 -23.14
N LYS A 964 15.41 27.98 -23.78
CA LYS A 964 16.88 28.07 -23.72
C LYS A 964 17.51 28.22 -25.09
N THR A 965 18.53 29.06 -25.15
CA THR A 965 19.43 29.28 -26.30
C THR A 965 20.89 29.09 -25.86
N ASP A 966 21.84 29.29 -26.77
CA ASP A 966 23.28 29.31 -26.46
C ASP A 966 23.71 30.54 -25.64
N LYS A 967 22.84 31.56 -25.53
CA LYS A 967 23.12 32.85 -24.89
C LYS A 967 22.17 33.24 -23.77
N SER A 968 21.06 32.52 -23.61
CA SER A 968 20.05 32.85 -22.62
C SER A 968 19.27 31.62 -22.16
N THR A 969 18.82 31.67 -20.91
CA THR A 969 17.86 30.74 -20.32
C THR A 969 16.73 31.58 -19.74
N THR A 970 15.52 31.44 -20.26
CA THR A 970 14.34 32.22 -19.85
C THR A 970 13.29 31.31 -19.24
N TYR A 971 12.79 31.69 -18.07
CA TYR A 971 11.65 31.07 -17.41
C TYR A 971 10.49 32.07 -17.42
N HIS A 972 9.34 31.65 -17.94
CA HIS A 972 8.09 32.39 -17.86
C HIS A 972 7.19 31.68 -16.85
N PHE A 973 6.96 32.28 -15.69
CA PHE A 973 6.05 31.77 -14.68
C PHE A 973 4.70 32.47 -14.80
N TRP A 974 3.61 31.76 -14.53
CA TRP A 974 2.28 32.35 -14.37
C TRP A 974 1.44 31.59 -13.35
N SER A 975 0.56 32.33 -12.68
CA SER A 975 -0.42 31.78 -11.75
C SER A 975 -1.80 31.71 -12.40
N THR A 976 -2.56 30.66 -12.12
CA THR A 976 -3.96 30.50 -12.58
C THR A 976 -4.96 30.43 -11.43
N GLY A 977 -4.55 30.74 -10.19
CA GLY A 977 -5.43 30.80 -9.02
C GLY A 977 -4.68 31.20 -7.75
N GLY A 978 -5.44 31.62 -6.74
CA GLY A 978 -4.93 31.93 -5.40
C GLY A 978 -4.50 33.39 -5.18
N SER A 979 -4.11 33.67 -3.95
CA SER A 979 -3.46 34.92 -3.53
C SER A 979 -2.03 35.04 -4.09
N ARG A 980 -1.33 36.16 -3.83
CA ARG A 980 0.05 36.34 -4.29
C ARG A 980 0.99 35.32 -3.63
N ALA A 981 1.70 34.52 -4.43
CA ALA A 981 2.67 33.54 -3.92
C ALA A 981 4.11 34.07 -3.97
N THR A 982 4.95 33.62 -3.05
CA THR A 982 6.40 33.86 -3.06
C THR A 982 7.12 32.67 -3.68
N LEU A 983 7.83 32.88 -4.78
CA LEU A 983 8.68 31.90 -5.44
C LEU A 983 10.13 32.05 -4.98
N ASN A 984 10.64 31.02 -4.29
CA ASN A 984 12.06 30.85 -3.99
C ASN A 984 12.72 30.09 -5.14
N PHE A 985 13.21 30.83 -6.14
CA PHE A 985 13.73 30.23 -7.37
C PHE A 985 15.25 30.08 -7.33
N SER A 986 15.75 28.96 -7.88
CA SER A 986 17.13 28.83 -8.34
C SER A 986 17.20 27.91 -9.56
N THR A 987 18.32 27.90 -10.28
CA THR A 987 18.50 27.01 -11.43
C THR A 987 19.97 26.68 -11.65
N SER A 988 20.25 25.50 -12.22
CA SER A 988 21.59 25.06 -12.60
C SER A 988 21.86 25.26 -14.08
N LEU A 989 23.06 25.75 -14.39
CA LEU A 989 23.60 25.80 -15.75
C LEU A 989 24.89 24.96 -15.84
N PRO A 990 25.27 24.45 -17.03
CA PRO A 990 26.44 23.59 -17.18
C PRO A 990 27.73 24.23 -16.64
N LEU A 991 28.70 23.41 -16.25
CA LEU A 991 29.99 23.88 -15.75
C LEU A 991 30.68 24.85 -16.73
N GLY A 992 31.32 25.88 -16.17
CA GLY A 992 32.03 26.91 -16.95
C GLY A 992 31.13 27.95 -17.60
N THR A 993 29.82 27.90 -17.35
CA THR A 993 28.88 28.97 -17.73
C THR A 993 29.24 30.27 -17.00
N ILE A 994 29.23 31.38 -17.72
CA ILE A 994 29.42 32.73 -17.17
C ILE A 994 28.10 33.49 -17.31
N ILE A 995 27.55 33.92 -16.18
CA ILE A 995 26.34 34.76 -16.14
C ILE A 995 26.75 36.21 -16.44
N GLU A 996 26.18 36.79 -17.49
CA GLU A 996 26.43 38.18 -17.87
C GLU A 996 25.42 39.14 -17.24
N LYS A 997 24.15 38.72 -17.19
CA LYS A 997 23.05 39.53 -16.66
C LYS A 997 21.88 38.64 -16.28
N VAL A 998 21.19 38.98 -15.20
CA VAL A 998 19.86 38.45 -14.86
C VAL A 998 18.86 39.59 -14.88
N THR A 999 17.68 39.36 -15.48
CA THR A 999 16.55 40.28 -15.42
C THR A 999 15.29 39.58 -14.94
N ILE A 1000 14.53 40.26 -14.09
CA ILE A 1000 13.16 39.88 -13.72
C ILE A 1000 12.23 40.95 -14.29
N ASP A 1001 11.30 40.56 -15.16
CA ASP A 1001 10.42 41.46 -15.93
C ASP A 1001 11.19 42.60 -16.62
N GLY A 1002 12.33 42.24 -17.22
CA GLY A 1002 13.25 43.18 -17.89
C GLY A 1002 14.11 44.04 -16.95
N LYS A 1003 13.84 44.08 -15.64
CA LYS A 1003 14.63 44.82 -14.66
C LYS A 1003 15.84 43.99 -14.21
N GLN A 1004 17.03 44.59 -14.29
CA GLN A 1004 18.25 43.95 -13.82
C GLN A 1004 18.16 43.64 -12.32
N THR A 1005 18.51 42.41 -11.94
CA THR A 1005 18.38 41.89 -10.58
C THR A 1005 19.70 41.29 -10.12
N GLU A 1006 20.01 41.45 -8.83
CA GLU A 1006 21.18 40.84 -8.22
C GLU A 1006 21.05 39.32 -8.16
N TYR A 1007 22.18 38.62 -8.34
CA TYR A 1007 22.25 37.17 -8.31
C TYR A 1007 23.59 36.75 -7.72
N THR A 1008 23.64 35.53 -7.19
CA THR A 1008 24.88 34.87 -6.79
C THR A 1008 25.05 33.56 -7.56
N THR A 1009 26.29 33.16 -7.79
CA THR A 1009 26.62 31.88 -8.43
C THR A 1009 27.40 31.01 -7.48
N GLU A 1010 27.09 29.72 -7.46
CA GLU A 1010 27.78 28.70 -6.67
C GLU A 1010 28.17 27.54 -7.59
N LYS A 1011 29.41 27.05 -7.47
CA LYS A 1011 29.84 25.86 -8.20
C LYS A 1011 29.36 24.63 -7.44
N GLY A 1012 28.43 23.88 -8.05
CA GLY A 1012 28.01 22.56 -7.57
C GLY A 1012 28.88 21.43 -8.14
N ALA A 1013 28.46 20.17 -7.90
CA ALA A 1013 29.15 18.99 -8.41
C ALA A 1013 29.24 18.98 -9.95
N GLU A 1014 28.10 19.12 -10.63
CA GLU A 1014 28.02 19.08 -12.10
C GLU A 1014 27.54 20.39 -12.74
N SER A 1015 27.37 21.47 -11.97
CA SER A 1015 26.76 22.71 -12.48
C SER A 1015 27.29 23.99 -11.83
N ILE A 1016 26.89 25.12 -12.40
CA ILE A 1016 26.91 26.43 -11.76
C ILE A 1016 25.46 26.76 -11.38
N LYS A 1017 25.16 26.78 -10.08
CA LYS A 1017 23.86 27.16 -9.54
C LYS A 1017 23.73 28.68 -9.48
N VAL A 1018 22.63 29.21 -10.00
CA VAL A 1018 22.28 30.63 -9.95
C VAL A 1018 21.16 30.84 -8.94
N LYS A 1019 21.40 31.67 -7.94
CA LYS A 1019 20.46 31.99 -6.86
C LYS A 1019 19.99 33.44 -6.97
N PHE A 1020 18.72 33.66 -6.65
CA PHE A 1020 18.06 34.96 -6.69
C PHE A 1020 17.43 35.28 -5.34
N SER A 1021 17.05 36.55 -5.14
CA SER A 1021 16.12 36.90 -4.06
C SER A 1021 14.72 36.33 -4.37
N PRO A 1022 13.90 36.04 -3.34
CA PRO A 1022 12.53 35.57 -3.54
C PRO A 1022 11.71 36.47 -4.47
N ILE A 1023 10.93 35.86 -5.35
CA ILE A 1023 10.17 36.53 -6.42
C ILE A 1023 8.69 36.42 -6.10
N ALA A 1024 7.95 37.53 -6.08
CA ALA A 1024 6.54 37.48 -5.79
C ALA A 1024 5.70 37.37 -7.07
N ILE A 1025 4.98 36.26 -7.23
CA ILE A 1025 4.14 35.95 -8.40
C ILE A 1025 2.70 36.38 -8.11
N ALA A 1026 2.19 37.33 -8.89
CA ALA A 1026 0.77 37.70 -8.88
C ALA A 1026 0.05 37.09 -10.10
N ASP A 1027 0.38 37.55 -11.31
CA ASP A 1027 -0.20 37.02 -12.56
C ASP A 1027 0.85 36.25 -13.37
N ALA A 1028 1.95 36.91 -13.72
CA ALA A 1028 3.07 36.33 -14.45
C ALA A 1028 4.39 37.01 -14.09
N VAL A 1029 5.50 36.30 -14.25
CA VAL A 1029 6.85 36.85 -14.11
C VAL A 1029 7.81 36.18 -15.09
N GLU A 1030 8.65 36.97 -15.74
CA GLU A 1030 9.73 36.48 -16.58
C GLU A 1030 11.07 36.59 -15.86
N VAL A 1031 11.79 35.48 -15.74
CA VAL A 1031 13.19 35.42 -15.30
C VAL A 1031 14.07 35.08 -16.49
N ASN A 1032 14.86 36.04 -16.95
CA ASN A 1032 15.80 35.85 -18.05
C ASN A 1032 17.25 35.93 -17.56
N ILE A 1033 18.00 34.87 -17.83
CA ILE A 1033 19.40 34.70 -17.46
C ILE A 1033 20.22 34.73 -18.75
N VAL A 1034 20.91 35.85 -18.99
CA VAL A 1034 21.84 36.00 -20.12
C VAL A 1034 23.18 35.44 -19.70
N HIS A 1035 23.69 34.49 -20.48
CA HIS A 1035 24.91 33.76 -20.18
C HIS A 1035 25.70 33.45 -21.44
N LYS A 1036 26.93 32.97 -21.25
CA LYS A 1036 27.78 32.45 -22.31
C LYS A 1036 28.60 31.29 -21.79
N LYS A 1037 29.21 30.52 -22.71
CA LYS A 1037 29.98 29.31 -22.40
C LYS A 1037 29.08 28.25 -21.74
N GLY A 1038 29.70 27.29 -21.04
CA GLY A 1038 29.03 26.10 -20.52
C GLY A 1038 29.41 24.86 -21.30
N ILE A 1039 29.73 23.79 -20.57
CA ILE A 1039 29.94 22.44 -21.08
C ILE A 1039 29.41 21.43 -20.06
N GLY A 1040 28.77 20.37 -20.53
CA GLY A 1040 28.27 19.28 -19.70
C GLY A 1040 28.02 18.01 -20.51
N ALA A 1041 28.32 16.86 -19.92
CA ALA A 1041 27.97 15.57 -20.48
C ALA A 1041 26.47 15.32 -20.34
N LEU A 1042 25.86 14.69 -21.34
CA LEU A 1042 24.48 14.25 -21.28
C LEU A 1042 24.42 12.82 -20.70
N PRO A 1043 23.34 12.46 -19.97
CA PRO A 1043 23.14 11.11 -19.44
C PRO A 1043 23.23 10.03 -20.53
N ILE A 1044 23.82 8.88 -20.20
CA ILE A 1044 23.83 7.68 -21.07
C ILE A 1044 22.60 6.87 -20.73
N ILE A 1045 21.54 6.95 -21.54
CA ILE A 1045 20.30 6.18 -21.33
C ILE A 1045 20.38 4.87 -22.10
N ASN A 1046 20.33 3.75 -21.37
CA ASN A 1046 20.28 2.40 -21.94
C ASN A 1046 18.80 1.97 -22.07
N ASP A 1047 18.47 1.22 -23.12
CA ASP A 1047 17.11 0.72 -23.43
C ASP A 1047 17.17 -0.80 -23.60
N PRO A 1048 17.30 -1.55 -22.49
CA PRO A 1048 17.46 -3.00 -22.53
C PRO A 1048 16.19 -3.70 -23.03
N LYS A 1049 16.34 -4.96 -23.46
CA LYS A 1049 15.23 -5.85 -23.82
C LYS A 1049 15.17 -7.06 -22.89
N PRO A 1050 13.97 -7.62 -22.63
CA PRO A 1050 13.82 -8.74 -21.70
C PRO A 1050 14.82 -9.86 -21.98
N GLY A 1051 15.59 -10.24 -20.95
CA GLY A 1051 16.68 -11.23 -21.03
C GLY A 1051 18.09 -10.65 -21.21
N ASP A 1052 18.23 -9.35 -21.48
CA ASP A 1052 19.53 -8.69 -21.61
C ASP A 1052 20.34 -8.73 -20.29
N LYS A 1053 21.67 -8.64 -20.43
CA LYS A 1053 22.62 -8.53 -19.31
C LYS A 1053 23.10 -7.09 -19.16
N ASN A 1054 23.61 -6.73 -17.98
CA ASN A 1054 24.17 -5.40 -17.74
C ASN A 1054 25.48 -5.22 -18.54
N VAL A 1055 25.45 -4.42 -19.61
CA VAL A 1055 26.58 -4.22 -20.53
C VAL A 1055 26.86 -2.76 -20.85
N GLY A 1056 25.90 -1.86 -20.61
CA GLY A 1056 26.00 -0.44 -20.93
C GLY A 1056 27.01 0.31 -20.06
N ALA A 1057 27.68 1.30 -20.65
CA ALA A 1057 28.53 2.22 -19.89
C ALA A 1057 27.70 3.16 -19.00
N LYS A 1058 28.31 3.66 -17.93
CA LYS A 1058 27.73 4.63 -17.01
C LYS A 1058 28.58 5.89 -16.98
N LEU A 1059 27.92 7.04 -16.88
CA LEU A 1059 28.54 8.33 -16.60
C LEU A 1059 28.60 8.47 -15.07
N ILE A 1060 29.79 8.35 -14.50
CA ILE A 1060 29.99 8.31 -13.03
C ILE A 1060 30.49 9.63 -12.45
N GLY A 1061 30.71 10.63 -13.30
CA GLY A 1061 30.96 11.99 -12.87
C GLY A 1061 31.51 12.89 -13.96
N GLN A 1062 31.47 14.19 -13.69
CA GLN A 1062 32.09 15.20 -14.54
C GLN A 1062 32.59 16.37 -13.69
N ASN A 1063 33.65 17.03 -14.13
CA ASN A 1063 34.17 18.23 -13.46
C ASN A 1063 34.88 19.13 -14.47
N LEU A 1064 34.94 20.42 -14.16
CA LEU A 1064 35.72 21.40 -14.88
C LEU A 1064 36.77 22.00 -13.95
N SER A 1065 38.03 21.82 -14.31
CA SER A 1065 39.19 22.47 -13.69
C SER A 1065 39.96 23.23 -14.76
N ASP A 1066 40.22 24.52 -14.52
CA ASP A 1066 40.86 25.44 -15.47
C ASP A 1066 40.22 25.43 -16.88
N LYS A 1067 40.95 24.91 -17.87
CA LYS A 1067 40.50 24.76 -19.27
C LYS A 1067 40.27 23.30 -19.65
N THR A 1068 40.15 22.40 -18.68
CA THR A 1068 39.97 20.97 -18.93
C THR A 1068 38.68 20.49 -18.27
N PHE A 1069 37.70 20.16 -19.12
CA PHE A 1069 36.51 19.44 -18.70
C PHE A 1069 36.80 17.95 -18.75
N VAL A 1070 36.52 17.24 -17.66
CA VAL A 1070 36.76 15.81 -17.50
C VAL A 1070 35.43 15.12 -17.34
N VAL A 1071 35.21 14.09 -18.14
CA VAL A 1071 34.08 13.17 -18.00
C VAL A 1071 34.64 11.82 -17.58
N GLU A 1072 34.13 11.28 -16.47
CA GLU A 1072 34.50 9.97 -15.95
C GLU A 1072 33.39 8.97 -16.32
N VAL A 1073 33.77 7.92 -17.03
CA VAL A 1073 32.85 6.86 -17.47
C VAL A 1073 33.35 5.51 -16.98
N GLU A 1074 32.42 4.58 -16.76
CA GLU A 1074 32.71 3.22 -16.34
C GLU A 1074 31.97 2.23 -17.25
N GLY A 1075 32.64 1.14 -17.66
CA GLY A 1075 32.05 0.14 -18.54
C GLY A 1075 32.87 -1.15 -18.59
N ILE A 1076 32.52 -2.05 -19.50
CA ILE A 1076 33.22 -3.33 -19.66
C ILE A 1076 34.57 -3.08 -20.37
N PRO A 1077 35.70 -3.61 -19.86
CA PRO A 1077 37.00 -3.51 -20.54
C PRO A 1077 36.97 -3.96 -22.00
N GLY A 1078 37.71 -3.25 -22.84
CA GLY A 1078 37.82 -3.54 -24.28
C GLY A 1078 36.58 -3.19 -25.11
N HIS A 1079 35.48 -2.74 -24.48
CA HIS A 1079 34.26 -2.35 -25.20
C HIS A 1079 34.29 -0.86 -25.59
N THR A 1080 33.59 -0.56 -26.68
CA THR A 1080 33.41 0.78 -27.22
C THR A 1080 31.97 1.23 -27.04
N TYR A 1081 31.79 2.47 -26.59
CA TYR A 1081 30.50 3.06 -26.24
C TYR A 1081 30.37 4.46 -26.83
N GLN A 1082 29.14 4.98 -26.82
CA GLN A 1082 28.83 6.32 -27.29
C GLN A 1082 28.09 7.13 -26.24
N PHE A 1083 28.36 8.44 -26.22
CA PHE A 1083 27.64 9.40 -25.38
C PHE A 1083 27.69 10.79 -26.01
N LYS A 1084 26.86 11.69 -25.50
CA LYS A 1084 26.78 13.06 -25.99
C LYS A 1084 27.34 14.05 -24.97
N VAL A 1085 27.96 15.11 -25.48
CA VAL A 1085 28.37 16.29 -24.70
C VAL A 1085 27.78 17.54 -25.32
N MET A 1086 27.15 18.38 -24.51
CA MET A 1086 26.71 19.71 -24.92
C MET A 1086 27.78 20.73 -24.52
N SER A 1087 28.25 21.55 -25.48
CA SER A 1087 29.28 22.56 -25.24
C SER A 1087 29.05 23.83 -26.05
N ASN A 1088 28.83 24.93 -25.34
CA ASN A 1088 28.90 26.29 -25.88
C ASN A 1088 30.33 26.86 -25.84
N MET A 1089 31.29 26.08 -25.31
CA MET A 1089 32.72 26.39 -25.33
C MET A 1089 33.40 25.77 -26.56
N LYS A 1090 34.43 26.44 -27.08
CA LYS A 1090 35.23 25.89 -28.18
C LYS A 1090 36.14 24.79 -27.66
N ILE A 1091 35.87 23.55 -28.06
CA ILE A 1091 36.72 22.39 -27.77
C ILE A 1091 37.94 22.41 -28.69
N LYS A 1092 39.15 22.46 -28.12
CA LYS A 1092 40.44 22.44 -28.83
C LYS A 1092 40.87 21.02 -29.19
N LYS A 1093 40.77 20.10 -28.23
CA LYS A 1093 41.21 18.71 -28.35
C LYS A 1093 40.40 17.84 -27.40
N ILE A 1094 40.01 16.66 -27.87
CA ILE A 1094 39.45 15.59 -27.05
C ILE A 1094 40.49 14.47 -26.95
N THR A 1095 40.70 13.91 -25.77
CA THR A 1095 41.57 12.75 -25.52
C THR A 1095 40.71 11.58 -25.05
N ASN A 1096 41.04 10.36 -25.48
CA ASN A 1096 40.33 9.10 -25.17
C ASN A 1096 38.91 8.98 -25.75
N ALA A 1097 38.53 9.86 -26.69
CA ALA A 1097 37.29 9.73 -27.46
C ALA A 1097 37.44 10.36 -28.85
N VAL A 1098 36.61 9.91 -29.80
CA VAL A 1098 36.53 10.40 -31.18
C VAL A 1098 35.17 11.06 -31.40
N VAL A 1099 35.14 12.19 -32.12
CA VAL A 1099 33.89 12.85 -32.50
C VAL A 1099 33.29 12.12 -33.70
N LEU A 1100 32.11 11.52 -33.53
CA LEU A 1100 31.36 10.89 -34.61
C LEU A 1100 30.55 11.91 -35.39
N SER A 1101 29.85 12.79 -34.69
CA SER A 1101 29.03 13.83 -35.29
C SER A 1101 28.92 15.04 -34.38
N LYS A 1102 28.51 16.17 -34.97
CA LYS A 1102 28.21 17.40 -34.25
C LYS A 1102 26.96 18.05 -34.82
N GLU A 1103 25.98 18.28 -33.96
CA GLU A 1103 24.76 19.00 -34.30
C GLU A 1103 24.64 20.21 -33.37
N ARG A 1104 24.70 21.43 -33.95
CA ARG A 1104 24.73 22.69 -33.18
C ARG A 1104 25.86 22.71 -32.14
N ASN A 1105 25.52 22.63 -30.85
CA ASN A 1105 26.43 22.61 -29.71
C ASN A 1105 26.52 21.20 -29.05
N GLU A 1106 25.90 20.18 -29.62
CA GLU A 1106 25.98 18.79 -29.17
C GLU A 1106 27.01 18.00 -29.98
N TYR A 1107 27.85 17.25 -29.29
CA TYR A 1107 28.90 16.40 -29.84
C TYR A 1107 28.56 14.95 -29.51
N MET A 1108 28.38 14.10 -30.53
CA MET A 1108 28.33 12.65 -30.35
C MET A 1108 29.75 12.11 -30.36
N LEU A 1109 30.09 11.36 -29.32
CA LEU A 1109 31.44 10.85 -29.08
C LEU A 1109 31.43 9.34 -28.98
N GLU A 1110 32.50 8.73 -29.47
CA GLU A 1110 32.82 7.32 -29.28
C GLU A 1110 34.07 7.19 -28.42
N PHE A 1111 34.04 6.30 -27.44
CA PHE A 1111 35.18 6.03 -26.56
C PHE A 1111 35.29 4.53 -26.27
N SER A 1112 36.49 4.07 -25.94
CA SER A 1112 36.74 2.69 -25.54
C SER A 1112 37.20 2.64 -24.09
N ILE A 1113 36.70 1.66 -23.35
CA ILE A 1113 37.21 1.32 -22.02
C ILE A 1113 38.52 0.55 -22.17
N PRO A 1114 39.60 0.93 -21.46
CA PRO A 1114 40.87 0.21 -21.52
C PRO A 1114 40.74 -1.28 -21.15
N ASP A 1115 41.59 -2.12 -21.73
CA ASP A 1115 41.69 -3.53 -21.33
C ASP A 1115 42.11 -3.64 -19.86
N SER A 1116 41.44 -4.51 -19.10
CA SER A 1116 41.66 -4.73 -17.67
C SER A 1116 41.15 -6.11 -17.27
N SER A 1117 41.70 -6.67 -16.19
CA SER A 1117 41.21 -7.91 -15.60
C SER A 1117 40.01 -7.71 -14.66
N LYS A 1118 39.64 -6.45 -14.37
CA LYS A 1118 38.44 -6.14 -13.58
C LYS A 1118 37.18 -6.38 -14.40
N LYS A 1119 36.04 -6.55 -13.72
CA LYS A 1119 34.74 -6.66 -14.38
C LYS A 1119 34.32 -5.36 -15.07
N TYR A 1120 34.49 -4.25 -14.37
CA TYR A 1120 34.27 -2.89 -14.86
C TYR A 1120 35.54 -2.08 -14.69
N GLU A 1121 35.85 -1.22 -15.66
CA GLU A 1121 37.01 -0.32 -15.62
C GLU A 1121 36.59 1.09 -15.99
N ARG A 1122 37.32 2.07 -15.45
CA ARG A 1122 37.04 3.48 -15.63
C ARG A 1122 37.90 4.08 -16.73
N GLN A 1123 37.35 5.08 -17.42
CA GLN A 1123 38.05 5.88 -18.41
C GLN A 1123 37.76 7.36 -18.18
N GLN A 1124 38.79 8.20 -18.31
CA GLN A 1124 38.62 9.65 -18.30
C GLN A 1124 38.69 10.20 -19.72
N ILE A 1125 37.68 10.96 -20.10
CA ILE A 1125 37.60 11.64 -21.38
C ILE A 1125 37.88 13.12 -21.15
N LEU A 1126 38.95 13.63 -21.76
CA LEU A 1126 39.46 14.96 -21.47
C LEU A 1126 39.15 15.92 -22.61
N PHE A 1127 38.48 17.02 -22.29
CA PHE A 1127 38.12 18.08 -23.22
C PHE A 1127 38.95 19.32 -22.90
N ASN A 1128 39.97 19.58 -23.71
CA ASN A 1128 40.78 20.79 -23.60
C ASN A 1128 40.04 21.93 -24.31
N LEU A 1129 39.70 22.99 -23.58
CA LEU A 1129 38.89 24.12 -24.03
C LEU A 1129 39.79 25.30 -24.46
N LYS A 1130 39.34 26.11 -25.43
CA LYS A 1130 40.06 27.33 -25.87
C LYS A 1130 39.81 28.53 -24.96
#